data_AF-A0A378WPL5-F1
#
_entry.id   AF-A0A378WPL5-F1
#
_cell.length_a   1.000
_cell.length_b   1.000
_cell.length_c   1.000
_cell.angle_alpha   90.00
_cell.angle_beta   90.00
_cell.angle_gamma   90.00
#
_symmetry.space_group_name_H-M   'P 1'
#
loop_
_entity.id
_entity.type
_entity.pdbx_description
1 polymer ?
#
loop_
_entity_poly.entity_id
_entity_poly.type
_entity_poly.pdbx_seq_one_letter_code
_entity_poly.pdbx_strand_id
1 'polypeptide(L)'
;MGYRTTGRVGNVPGVHIAMFMDYHPATLGGVQTAVAALRRGLERAGHRVTVFVAPLSGTAPPATEADDGVIELAPLAGAVVNGFPMVLPTARNAALIDAAFAARGPVDLVHTHTTYGVAIAGMKAARRHRIPLVHTAQSRDDAFIEHTAPAPYLSALALRILHGRFVTHPVQMPRGAQSRAARHAWHTIVGQGQAADRVIAPTRHFADLLLDHGLTRPIRVVSNGVDDTLLDNRHPVERDDGGPLRLIWCGRLSAEKRLLESIDAVRRVPDCTLDVYGEGELFERAAAVVAEHGLADRITLHGRVSQEQCLDAMSAADALLFPSWGFDTQGMVLLEAIATGLPVLYCDPDLSESVPAGGGLRAGDASPAAMAEAIGLLVKDRTKLLAMRAEMARHRDSVRQSGRIDAIVEIYHQARADTEPAAQPPVPQRLSEVPTAPGALPLIGHSLRALRDASGFVTSLAELGPIVRIRFGRKTGYVLTTPELVREVGLGDAELNRDDLREAIADVAGGSVNVLRGAEHKLRRRMIAPALRQSRLAEYTVTAAGLADTWSAALPAGGRVDLMDEAHGLVLDTVSSTLFTAEFSETARRRIRDNVPWLLSQVILRTALPPQIRRLRVIANRRWERKARHLRAAIGAAITEYRRRDEDFNDVVSALIRHTDPETGARLSDDHIIDEAILMLAGGVGSMASLTGWLWHEVMRRPDVAERIRAELDEVVGAGPVHAEHIAELTYLKQVVSETLRFWGPWISAGNASGPVTVGGLTIPDGTAIMFSPYLVQHDPRHFPNPEAFDPDRWSPGRVAEIDKQANLSFGVGRRRCLGDHFALLEITLASAALLARWRPEPDPAYVVRASNRDFVLSPSAIPVTLYRR
;
A
#
# COMPACT_ATOMS: atom_id res chain seq x y z
N MET A 1 -28.41 0.80 -42.50
CA MET A 1 -28.38 1.48 -41.18
C MET A 1 -27.03 2.18 -41.11
N GLY A 2 -27.01 3.49 -41.27
CA GLY A 2 -25.80 4.25 -41.61
C GLY A 2 -24.78 4.33 -40.46
N TYR A 3 -23.52 4.04 -40.77
CA TYR A 3 -22.37 4.31 -39.91
C TYR A 3 -22.20 5.83 -39.76
N ARG A 4 -22.33 6.33 -38.54
CA ARG A 4 -21.91 7.69 -38.18
C ARG A 4 -20.39 7.73 -38.19
N THR A 5 -19.84 8.58 -39.05
CA THR A 5 -18.47 9.08 -38.98
C THR A 5 -18.19 9.66 -37.59
N THR A 6 -17.20 9.10 -36.91
CA THR A 6 -16.69 9.59 -35.63
C THR A 6 -16.03 10.95 -35.85
N GLY A 7 -16.58 11.98 -35.19
CA GLY A 7 -15.92 13.27 -35.09
C GLY A 7 -14.61 13.13 -34.31
N ARG A 8 -13.58 13.88 -34.74
CA ARG A 8 -12.36 14.10 -33.97
C ARG A 8 -12.74 14.46 -32.54
N VAL A 9 -12.32 13.63 -31.59
CA VAL A 9 -12.44 13.93 -30.15
C VAL A 9 -11.71 15.26 -29.92
N GLY A 10 -12.39 16.21 -29.27
CA GLY A 10 -11.86 17.53 -28.99
C GLY A 10 -10.56 17.46 -28.18
N ASN A 11 -9.73 18.48 -28.34
CA ASN A 11 -8.42 18.64 -27.70
C ASN A 11 -8.50 18.30 -26.19
N VAL A 12 -8.02 17.11 -25.82
CA VAL A 12 -7.98 16.63 -24.44
C VAL A 12 -6.76 17.28 -23.76
N PRO A 13 -6.85 17.76 -22.50
CA PRO A 13 -5.68 18.22 -21.76
C PRO A 13 -4.63 17.10 -21.71
N GLY A 14 -3.39 17.41 -22.06
CA GLY A 14 -2.29 16.46 -21.96
C GLY A 14 -2.16 15.92 -20.53
N VAL A 15 -2.11 14.59 -20.38
CA VAL A 15 -1.88 13.90 -19.10
C VAL A 15 -0.42 13.50 -18.96
N HIS A 16 0.06 13.38 -17.72
CA HIS A 16 1.39 12.85 -17.43
C HIS A 16 1.32 11.38 -17.01
N ILE A 17 1.96 10.52 -17.80
CA ILE A 17 1.95 9.06 -17.63
C ILE A 17 3.34 8.59 -17.18
N ALA A 18 3.39 7.88 -16.06
CA ALA A 18 4.60 7.21 -15.58
C ALA A 18 4.60 5.74 -15.99
N MET A 19 5.45 5.37 -16.95
CA MET A 19 5.62 4.01 -17.42
C MET A 19 6.72 3.29 -16.64
N PHE A 20 6.52 2.02 -16.34
CA PHE A 20 7.51 1.20 -15.61
C PHE A 20 7.80 -0.10 -16.36
N MET A 21 9.08 -0.32 -16.69
CA MET A 21 9.54 -1.57 -17.30
C MET A 21 10.88 -2.04 -16.76
N ASP A 22 11.05 -3.35 -16.62
CA ASP A 22 12.27 -3.96 -16.07
C ASP A 22 13.47 -4.01 -17.04
N TYR A 23 13.33 -3.43 -18.24
CA TYR A 23 14.37 -3.41 -19.27
C TYR A 23 14.72 -1.98 -19.64
N HIS A 24 15.98 -1.72 -20.01
CA HIS A 24 16.37 -0.42 -20.55
C HIS A 24 15.97 -0.30 -22.04
N PRO A 25 15.42 0.84 -22.53
CA PRO A 25 14.96 1.00 -23.91
C PRO A 25 16.05 0.73 -24.97
N ALA A 26 17.32 0.94 -24.63
CA ALA A 26 18.45 0.69 -25.53
C ALA A 26 18.81 -0.81 -25.67
N THR A 27 18.16 -1.70 -24.93
CA THR A 27 18.34 -3.17 -25.06
C THR A 27 17.36 -3.75 -26.07
N LEU A 28 17.70 -4.90 -26.68
CA LEU A 28 16.84 -5.55 -27.67
C LEU A 28 15.71 -6.34 -27.02
N GLY A 29 14.49 -6.19 -27.56
CA GLY A 29 13.38 -7.07 -27.27
C GLY A 29 12.04 -6.48 -27.68
N GLY A 30 11.03 -7.35 -27.87
CA GLY A 30 9.70 -6.93 -28.31
C GLY A 30 9.00 -5.99 -27.33
N VAL A 31 9.22 -6.18 -26.02
CA VAL A 31 8.67 -5.30 -24.97
C VAL A 31 9.25 -3.89 -25.09
N GLN A 32 10.58 -3.77 -25.27
CA GLN A 32 11.26 -2.49 -25.42
C GLN A 32 10.75 -1.74 -26.66
N THR A 33 10.63 -2.45 -27.79
CA THR A 33 10.07 -1.89 -29.03
C THR A 33 8.63 -1.42 -28.86
N ALA A 34 7.77 -2.24 -28.25
CA ALA A 34 6.36 -1.91 -28.02
C ALA A 34 6.20 -0.69 -27.09
N VAL A 35 6.94 -0.63 -25.98
CA VAL A 35 6.91 0.49 -25.05
C VAL A 35 7.46 1.77 -25.70
N ALA A 36 8.52 1.67 -26.50
CA ALA A 36 9.08 2.80 -27.21
C ALA A 36 8.12 3.38 -28.26
N ALA A 37 7.45 2.53 -29.04
CA ALA A 37 6.41 2.95 -29.97
C ALA A 37 5.25 3.61 -29.20
N LEU A 38 4.74 2.97 -28.14
CA LEU A 38 3.64 3.50 -27.33
C LEU A 38 3.97 4.88 -26.74
N ARG A 39 5.16 5.04 -26.14
CA ARG A 39 5.63 6.34 -25.62
C ARG A 39 5.55 7.41 -26.70
N ARG A 40 6.17 7.18 -27.86
CA ARG A 40 6.19 8.17 -28.96
C ARG A 40 4.80 8.47 -29.51
N GLY A 41 3.93 7.47 -29.58
CA GLY A 41 2.55 7.67 -29.99
C GLY A 41 1.74 8.53 -29.01
N LEU A 42 1.92 8.32 -27.69
CA LEU A 42 1.30 9.13 -26.65
C LEU A 42 1.85 10.57 -26.64
N GLU A 43 3.16 10.74 -26.80
CA GLU A 43 3.81 12.05 -26.89
C GLU A 43 3.30 12.85 -28.11
N ARG A 44 3.14 12.19 -29.26
CA ARG A 44 2.50 12.80 -30.45
C ARG A 44 1.04 13.18 -30.24
N ALA A 45 0.32 12.44 -29.40
CA ALA A 45 -1.05 12.76 -29.01
C ALA A 45 -1.13 13.90 -27.96
N GLY A 46 0.01 14.49 -27.58
CA GLY A 46 0.08 15.61 -26.64
C GLY A 46 0.15 15.22 -25.17
N HIS A 47 0.42 13.94 -24.87
CA HIS A 47 0.63 13.47 -23.49
C HIS A 47 2.11 13.55 -23.11
N ARG A 48 2.39 13.73 -21.82
CA ARG A 48 3.75 13.65 -21.29
C ARG A 48 4.00 12.24 -20.79
N VAL A 49 5.15 11.66 -21.14
CA VAL A 49 5.53 10.32 -20.68
C VAL A 49 6.85 10.38 -19.92
N THR A 50 6.96 9.62 -18.83
CA THR A 50 8.20 9.40 -18.10
C THR A 50 8.37 7.91 -17.89
N VAL A 51 9.51 7.35 -18.27
CA VAL A 51 9.76 5.90 -18.25
C VAL A 51 10.78 5.58 -17.17
N PHE A 52 10.38 4.77 -16.20
CA PHE A 52 11.24 4.22 -15.16
C PHE A 52 11.73 2.85 -15.57
N VAL A 53 13.05 2.65 -15.50
CA VAL A 53 13.71 1.48 -16.09
C VAL A 53 14.78 0.90 -15.18
N ALA A 54 15.14 -0.35 -15.43
CA ALA A 54 16.39 -0.90 -14.91
C ALA A 54 17.59 -0.25 -15.64
N PRO A 55 18.73 -0.07 -14.96
CA PRO A 55 19.90 0.56 -15.59
C PRO A 55 20.50 -0.33 -16.67
N LEU A 56 21.24 0.27 -17.59
CA LEU A 56 22.04 -0.46 -18.59
C LEU A 56 23.07 -1.38 -17.94
N SER A 57 23.12 -2.65 -18.35
CA SER A 57 24.22 -3.57 -18.02
C SER A 57 25.45 -3.28 -18.90
N GLY A 58 26.65 -3.40 -18.32
CA GLY A 58 27.90 -3.09 -18.99
C GLY A 58 28.13 -3.94 -20.25
N THR A 59 28.30 -3.24 -21.39
CA THR A 59 28.74 -3.62 -22.77
C THR A 59 27.92 -2.91 -23.85
N ALA A 60 26.82 -2.23 -23.51
CA ALA A 60 26.11 -1.38 -24.47
C ALA A 60 26.97 -0.15 -24.87
N PRO A 61 26.92 0.30 -26.14
CA PRO A 61 27.65 1.49 -26.57
C PRO A 61 27.22 2.73 -25.75
N PRO A 62 28.12 3.72 -25.56
CA PRO A 62 27.81 4.92 -24.80
C PRO A 62 26.54 5.57 -25.35
N ALA A 63 25.58 5.85 -24.47
CA ALA A 63 24.33 6.50 -24.85
C ALA A 63 24.64 7.84 -25.54
N THR A 64 24.17 7.98 -26.78
CA THR A 64 23.97 9.28 -27.44
C THR A 64 22.89 10.04 -26.67
N GLU A 65 23.28 11.15 -26.04
CA GLU A 65 22.45 12.09 -25.25
C GLU A 65 21.56 11.49 -24.15
N ALA A 66 21.61 12.05 -22.95
CA ALA A 66 20.74 11.64 -21.86
C ALA A 66 19.27 11.97 -22.20
N ASP A 67 18.45 10.95 -22.48
CA ASP A 67 17.01 11.11 -22.67
C ASP A 67 16.38 11.50 -21.33
N ASP A 68 16.06 12.79 -21.17
CA ASP A 68 15.44 13.33 -19.96
C ASP A 68 14.10 12.62 -19.62
N GLY A 69 13.44 11.95 -20.57
CA GLY A 69 12.24 11.16 -20.31
C GLY A 69 12.47 9.79 -19.68
N VAL A 70 13.71 9.34 -19.52
CA VAL A 70 14.06 8.02 -18.94
C VAL A 70 14.73 8.18 -17.58
N ILE A 71 14.25 7.44 -16.58
CA ILE A 71 14.77 7.46 -15.21
C ILE A 71 15.21 6.05 -14.81
N GLU A 72 16.51 5.87 -14.61
CA GLU A 72 17.06 4.61 -14.13
C GLU A 72 16.88 4.46 -12.61
N LEU A 73 16.35 3.31 -12.19
CA LEU A 73 16.28 2.96 -10.77
C LEU A 73 17.57 2.31 -10.29
N ALA A 74 17.83 2.37 -8.99
CA ALA A 74 19.03 1.78 -8.40
C ALA A 74 18.93 0.23 -8.42
N PRO A 75 19.92 -0.46 -9.01
CA PRO A 75 19.95 -1.92 -9.04
C PRO A 75 20.41 -2.48 -7.69
N LEU A 76 20.10 -3.75 -7.43
CA LEU A 76 20.71 -4.51 -6.36
C LEU A 76 22.14 -4.89 -6.76
N ALA A 77 23.13 -4.43 -6.00
CA ALA A 77 24.54 -4.60 -6.32
C ALA A 77 24.90 -6.07 -6.59
N GLY A 78 25.52 -6.36 -7.73
CA GLY A 78 25.99 -7.68 -8.14
C GLY A 78 24.90 -8.67 -8.58
N ALA A 79 23.62 -8.29 -8.54
CA ALA A 79 22.53 -9.17 -8.93
C ALA A 79 22.07 -8.90 -10.37
N VAL A 80 22.26 -9.90 -11.24
CA VAL A 80 21.87 -9.88 -12.65
C VAL A 80 21.00 -11.09 -12.93
N VAL A 81 19.87 -10.88 -13.60
CA VAL A 81 18.97 -11.96 -14.05
C VAL A 81 18.89 -11.87 -15.58
N ASN A 82 19.37 -12.91 -16.27
CA ASN A 82 19.37 -13.01 -17.74
C ASN A 82 20.04 -11.80 -18.45
N GLY A 83 21.14 -11.30 -17.88
CA GLY A 83 21.87 -10.16 -18.43
C GLY A 83 21.33 -8.78 -18.03
N PHE A 84 20.22 -8.71 -17.29
CA PHE A 84 19.62 -7.45 -16.83
C PHE A 84 19.85 -7.22 -15.33
N PRO A 85 20.22 -5.99 -14.91
CA PRO A 85 20.37 -5.66 -13.50
C PRO A 85 19.04 -5.82 -12.75
N MET A 86 19.07 -6.52 -11.63
CA MET A 86 17.86 -6.74 -10.84
C MET A 86 17.56 -5.51 -9.99
N VAL A 87 16.38 -4.92 -10.19
CA VAL A 87 15.86 -3.83 -9.35
C VAL A 87 14.89 -4.39 -8.32
N LEU A 88 14.83 -3.79 -7.13
CA LEU A 88 13.85 -4.12 -6.09
C LEU A 88 13.12 -2.86 -5.60
N PRO A 89 11.88 -2.97 -5.11
CA PRO A 89 11.10 -1.85 -4.58
C PRO A 89 11.58 -1.45 -3.17
N THR A 90 12.81 -0.93 -3.08
CA THR A 90 13.47 -0.45 -1.86
C THR A 90 13.07 0.98 -1.51
N ALA A 91 13.32 1.43 -0.28
CA ALA A 91 13.10 2.82 0.13
C ALA A 91 13.87 3.83 -0.76
N ARG A 92 15.09 3.47 -1.19
CA ARG A 92 15.90 4.28 -2.12
C ARG A 92 15.19 4.47 -3.46
N ASN A 93 14.71 3.38 -4.08
CA ASN A 93 13.98 3.46 -5.34
C ASN A 93 12.63 4.17 -5.18
N ALA A 94 11.99 3.98 -4.03
CA ALA A 94 10.76 4.69 -3.69
C ALA A 94 11.00 6.21 -3.63
N ALA A 95 12.10 6.67 -3.01
CA ALA A 95 12.48 8.08 -2.95
C ALA A 95 12.87 8.66 -4.32
N LEU A 96 13.56 7.88 -5.17
CA LEU A 96 13.88 8.30 -6.55
C LEU A 96 12.62 8.54 -7.38
N ILE A 97 11.63 7.65 -7.28
CA ILE A 97 10.34 7.81 -7.95
C ILE A 97 9.60 9.04 -7.43
N ASP A 98 9.58 9.26 -6.12
CA ASP A 98 8.89 10.41 -5.52
C ASP A 98 9.55 11.73 -5.92
N ALA A 99 10.88 11.79 -5.93
CA ALA A 99 11.63 12.95 -6.40
C ALA A 99 11.34 13.25 -7.87
N ALA A 100 11.25 12.22 -8.71
CA ALA A 100 10.89 12.38 -10.11
C ALA A 100 9.45 12.89 -10.29
N PHE A 101 8.49 12.37 -9.52
CA PHE A 101 7.11 12.83 -9.54
C PHE A 101 7.02 14.30 -9.08
N ALA A 102 7.73 14.67 -8.01
CA ALA A 102 7.76 16.04 -7.52
C ALA A 102 8.39 17.02 -8.54
N ALA A 103 9.52 16.64 -9.15
CA ALA A 103 10.24 17.51 -10.09
C ALA A 103 9.52 17.68 -11.43
N ARG A 104 8.76 16.67 -11.87
CA ARG A 104 8.13 16.66 -13.19
C ARG A 104 6.64 17.05 -13.16
N GLY A 105 6.07 17.35 -11.99
CA GLY A 105 4.66 17.70 -11.84
C GLY A 105 3.76 16.47 -11.64
N PRO A 106 2.45 16.69 -11.41
CA PRO A 106 1.54 15.61 -11.01
C PRO A 106 1.45 14.53 -12.10
N VAL A 107 1.69 13.28 -11.70
CA VAL A 107 1.49 12.11 -12.55
C VAL A 107 0.02 11.70 -12.47
N ASP A 108 -0.66 11.66 -13.61
CA ASP A 108 -2.08 11.32 -13.72
C ASP A 108 -2.35 9.80 -13.81
N LEU A 109 -1.35 9.03 -14.25
CA LEU A 109 -1.48 7.60 -14.50
C LEU A 109 -0.16 6.86 -14.33
N VAL A 110 -0.19 5.67 -13.73
CA VAL A 110 0.92 4.72 -13.75
C VAL A 110 0.60 3.57 -14.70
N HIS A 111 1.52 3.25 -15.61
CA HIS A 111 1.39 2.14 -16.56
C HIS A 111 2.58 1.18 -16.44
N THR A 112 2.32 -0.05 -16.01
CA THR A 112 3.34 -1.10 -15.87
C THR A 112 3.32 -2.06 -17.07
N HIS A 113 4.51 -2.50 -17.49
CA HIS A 113 4.69 -3.27 -18.73
C HIS A 113 5.36 -4.65 -18.53
N THR A 114 5.75 -4.95 -17.30
CA THR A 114 6.55 -6.14 -16.90
C THR A 114 6.12 -6.57 -15.49
N THR A 115 6.69 -7.67 -14.99
CA THR A 115 6.26 -8.37 -13.76
C THR A 115 7.30 -8.32 -12.63
N TYR A 116 8.44 -7.65 -12.82
CA TYR A 116 9.54 -7.65 -11.85
C TYR A 116 9.67 -6.30 -11.11
N GLY A 117 10.84 -6.06 -10.53
CA GLY A 117 10.99 -5.09 -9.45
C GLY A 117 10.77 -3.63 -9.81
N VAL A 118 11.05 -3.21 -11.05
CA VAL A 118 10.72 -1.86 -11.55
C VAL A 118 9.20 -1.71 -11.65
N ALA A 119 8.52 -2.69 -12.25
CA ALA A 119 7.07 -2.67 -12.35
C ALA A 119 6.41 -2.68 -10.96
N ILE A 120 6.89 -3.53 -10.04
CA ILE A 120 6.42 -3.57 -8.64
C ILE A 120 6.68 -2.23 -7.93
N ALA A 121 7.81 -1.58 -8.16
CA ALA A 121 8.08 -0.25 -7.62
C ALA A 121 7.07 0.78 -8.15
N GLY A 122 6.73 0.72 -9.43
CA GLY A 122 5.65 1.51 -10.04
C GLY A 122 4.28 1.25 -9.42
N MET A 123 3.90 -0.01 -9.19
CA MET A 123 2.65 -0.34 -8.52
C MET A 123 2.57 0.22 -7.10
N LYS A 124 3.67 0.14 -6.36
CA LYS A 124 3.74 0.73 -5.01
C LYS A 124 3.67 2.25 -5.06
N ALA A 125 4.31 2.88 -6.04
CA ALA A 125 4.20 4.31 -6.27
C ALA A 125 2.76 4.72 -6.61
N ALA A 126 2.08 3.98 -7.49
CA ALA A 126 0.67 4.19 -7.84
C ALA A 126 -0.21 4.18 -6.57
N ARG A 127 -0.07 3.15 -5.72
CA ARG A 127 -0.81 3.06 -4.45
C ARG A 127 -0.46 4.18 -3.47
N ARG A 128 0.82 4.53 -3.37
CA ARG A 128 1.34 5.59 -2.50
C ARG A 128 1.05 7.01 -3.02
N HIS A 129 0.62 7.18 -4.26
CA HIS A 129 0.25 8.49 -4.78
C HIS A 129 -1.22 8.57 -5.20
N ARG A 130 -1.97 7.46 -5.04
CA ARG A 130 -3.37 7.30 -5.49
C ARG A 130 -3.56 7.58 -6.96
N ILE A 131 -2.60 7.11 -7.73
CA ILE A 131 -2.61 7.23 -9.17
C ILE A 131 -3.19 5.92 -9.72
N PRO A 132 -4.16 5.98 -10.65
CA PRO A 132 -4.68 4.78 -11.30
C PRO A 132 -3.56 3.96 -11.95
N LEU A 133 -3.67 2.65 -11.83
CA LEU A 133 -2.69 1.69 -12.31
C LEU A 133 -3.25 0.86 -13.46
N VAL A 134 -2.62 1.01 -14.62
CA VAL A 134 -2.83 0.15 -15.79
C VAL A 134 -1.66 -0.82 -15.91
N HIS A 135 -1.96 -2.08 -16.26
CA HIS A 135 -0.95 -3.09 -16.54
C HIS A 135 -1.13 -3.65 -17.95
N THR A 136 -0.12 -3.53 -18.81
CA THR A 136 -0.05 -4.30 -20.06
C THR A 136 0.65 -5.61 -19.79
N ALA A 137 -0.10 -6.70 -19.83
CA ALA A 137 0.43 -8.05 -19.73
C ALA A 137 0.98 -8.45 -21.10
N GLN A 138 2.31 -8.52 -21.22
CA GLN A 138 2.99 -8.80 -22.49
C GLN A 138 4.20 -9.75 -22.35
N SER A 139 4.35 -10.41 -21.20
CA SER A 139 5.45 -11.33 -20.91
C SER A 139 4.94 -12.75 -20.60
N ARG A 140 5.51 -13.76 -21.26
CA ARG A 140 5.32 -15.19 -20.96
C ARG A 140 6.43 -15.70 -20.05
N ASP A 141 6.45 -15.22 -18.80
CA ASP A 141 7.46 -15.61 -17.82
C ASP A 141 7.44 -17.12 -17.55
N ASP A 142 6.28 -17.76 -17.70
CA ASP A 142 6.09 -19.22 -17.62
C ASP A 142 6.93 -19.96 -18.67
N ALA A 143 6.75 -19.62 -19.94
CA ALA A 143 7.47 -20.25 -21.05
C ALA A 143 8.96 -19.86 -21.03
N PHE A 144 9.25 -18.60 -20.69
CA PHE A 144 10.62 -18.11 -20.60
C PHE A 144 11.43 -18.88 -19.54
N ILE A 145 10.90 -19.02 -18.32
CA ILE A 145 11.61 -19.74 -17.25
C ILE A 145 11.75 -21.22 -17.57
N GLU A 146 10.76 -21.83 -18.23
CA GLU A 146 10.83 -23.24 -18.62
C GLU A 146 11.92 -23.54 -19.65
N HIS A 147 12.12 -22.65 -20.62
CA HIS A 147 13.03 -22.89 -21.73
C HIS A 147 14.45 -22.35 -21.52
N THR A 148 14.63 -21.34 -20.67
CA THR A 148 15.93 -20.64 -20.56
C THR A 148 16.59 -20.77 -19.18
N ALA A 149 15.84 -21.04 -18.11
CA ALA A 149 16.43 -21.12 -16.79
C ALA A 149 17.18 -22.46 -16.57
N PRO A 150 18.38 -22.46 -15.97
CA PRO A 150 19.12 -23.70 -15.70
C PRO A 150 18.41 -24.60 -14.67
N ALA A 151 17.56 -24.02 -13.81
CA ALA A 151 16.72 -24.74 -12.87
C ALA A 151 15.30 -24.14 -12.86
N PRO A 152 14.42 -24.50 -13.81
CA PRO A 152 13.13 -23.83 -14.01
C PRO A 152 12.23 -23.83 -12.78
N TYR A 153 12.11 -24.97 -12.10
CA TYR A 153 11.27 -25.08 -10.91
C TYR A 153 11.73 -24.19 -9.76
N LEU A 154 13.03 -24.22 -9.43
CA LEU A 154 13.60 -23.42 -8.35
C LEU A 154 13.56 -21.93 -8.68
N SER A 155 13.81 -21.56 -9.94
CA SER A 155 13.76 -20.18 -10.41
C SER A 155 12.36 -19.61 -10.29
N ALA A 156 11.34 -20.32 -10.81
CA ALA A 156 9.95 -19.90 -10.71
C ALA A 156 9.46 -19.84 -9.25
N LEU A 157 9.86 -20.78 -8.39
CA LEU A 157 9.50 -20.78 -6.98
C LEU A 157 10.15 -19.61 -6.22
N ALA A 158 11.44 -19.35 -6.45
CA ALA A 158 12.15 -18.24 -5.83
C ALA A 158 11.54 -16.90 -6.26
N LEU A 159 11.26 -16.75 -7.55
CA LEU A 159 10.57 -15.58 -8.10
C LEU A 159 9.20 -15.39 -7.45
N ARG A 160 8.39 -16.46 -7.35
CA ARG A 160 7.08 -16.41 -6.68
C ARG A 160 7.21 -15.97 -5.21
N ILE A 161 8.15 -16.54 -4.46
CA ILE A 161 8.36 -16.19 -3.05
C ILE A 161 8.75 -14.70 -2.94
N LEU A 162 9.69 -14.24 -3.75
CA LEU A 162 10.17 -12.86 -3.75
C LEU A 162 9.06 -11.88 -4.14
N HIS A 163 8.38 -12.15 -5.25
CA HIS A 163 7.25 -11.36 -5.75
C HIS A 163 6.10 -11.30 -4.73
N GLY A 164 5.81 -12.43 -4.06
CA GLY A 164 4.79 -12.55 -3.02
C GLY A 164 5.04 -11.68 -1.77
N ARG A 165 6.28 -11.18 -1.57
CA ARG A 165 6.59 -10.20 -0.51
C ARG A 165 6.04 -8.81 -0.82
N PHE A 166 5.68 -8.55 -2.08
CA PHE A 166 5.31 -7.22 -2.55
C PHE A 166 3.94 -7.15 -3.21
N VAL A 167 3.50 -8.24 -3.83
CA VAL A 167 2.22 -8.33 -4.53
C VAL A 167 1.48 -9.59 -4.05
N THR A 168 0.25 -9.40 -3.59
CA THR A 168 -0.61 -10.50 -3.12
C THR A 168 -0.99 -11.42 -4.27
N HIS A 169 -0.78 -12.72 -4.10
CA HIS A 169 -1.17 -13.73 -5.10
C HIS A 169 -2.56 -14.31 -4.81
N PRO A 170 -3.26 -14.82 -5.84
CA PRO A 170 -4.45 -15.64 -5.63
C PRO A 170 -4.16 -16.86 -4.75
N VAL A 171 -5.06 -17.12 -3.79
CA VAL A 171 -4.93 -18.22 -2.82
C VAL A 171 -4.99 -19.59 -3.51
N GLN A 172 -5.79 -19.69 -4.58
CA GLN A 172 -5.88 -20.88 -5.43
C GLN A 172 -5.77 -20.47 -6.89
N MET A 173 -4.92 -21.19 -7.63
CA MET A 173 -4.83 -21.09 -9.09
C MET A 173 -5.56 -22.28 -9.72
N PRO A 174 -6.24 -22.09 -10.87
CA PRO A 174 -6.76 -23.19 -11.66
C PRO A 174 -5.70 -24.26 -11.94
N ARG A 175 -6.08 -25.54 -11.84
CA ARG A 175 -5.17 -26.66 -12.16
C ARG A 175 -5.32 -27.01 -13.64
N GLY A 176 -4.20 -26.96 -14.37
CA GLY A 176 -4.10 -27.37 -15.77
C GLY A 176 -2.94 -28.35 -16.02
N ALA A 177 -2.78 -28.77 -17.28
CA ALA A 177 -1.77 -29.72 -17.75
C ALA A 177 -0.32 -29.20 -17.72
N GLN A 178 -0.12 -27.95 -17.31
CA GLN A 178 1.18 -27.29 -17.24
C GLN A 178 2.15 -27.86 -16.20
N SER A 179 3.44 -27.61 -16.42
CA SER A 179 4.49 -28.04 -15.50
C SER A 179 4.39 -27.35 -14.13
N ARG A 180 5.13 -27.88 -13.15
CA ARG A 180 5.23 -27.26 -11.83
C ARG A 180 5.93 -25.89 -11.87
N ALA A 181 6.86 -25.68 -12.81
CA ALA A 181 7.57 -24.41 -12.97
C ALA A 181 6.65 -23.33 -13.52
N ALA A 182 5.98 -23.57 -14.66
CA ALA A 182 4.96 -22.67 -15.21
C ALA A 182 3.90 -22.30 -14.17
N ARG A 183 3.43 -23.27 -13.36
CA ARG A 183 2.44 -22.98 -12.32
C ARG A 183 2.92 -21.92 -11.31
N HIS A 184 4.21 -21.93 -10.95
CA HIS A 184 4.77 -20.91 -10.07
C HIS A 184 4.92 -19.56 -10.75
N ALA A 185 5.29 -19.52 -12.03
CA ALA A 185 5.35 -18.29 -12.82
C ALA A 185 3.96 -17.66 -13.04
N TRP A 186 2.92 -18.46 -13.27
CA TRP A 186 1.56 -17.95 -13.41
C TRP A 186 1.03 -17.23 -12.16
N HIS A 187 1.50 -17.59 -10.96
CA HIS A 187 1.17 -16.82 -9.76
C HIS A 187 1.68 -15.37 -9.83
N THR A 188 2.84 -15.12 -10.44
CA THR A 188 3.38 -13.76 -10.56
C THR A 188 2.68 -13.00 -11.66
N ILE A 189 2.49 -13.61 -12.84
CA ILE A 189 1.78 -13.00 -13.97
C ILE A 189 0.35 -12.60 -13.57
N VAL A 190 -0.43 -13.53 -13.01
CA VAL A 190 -1.81 -13.23 -12.57
C VAL A 190 -1.80 -12.28 -11.40
N GLY A 191 -0.91 -12.47 -10.41
CA GLY A 191 -0.81 -11.56 -9.26
C GLY A 191 -0.57 -10.10 -9.67
N GLN A 192 0.27 -9.88 -10.69
CA GLN A 192 0.54 -8.55 -11.24
C GLN A 192 -0.73 -7.95 -11.88
N GLY A 193 -1.39 -8.69 -12.77
CA GLY A 193 -2.64 -8.22 -13.38
C GLY A 193 -3.74 -7.97 -12.34
N GLN A 194 -3.82 -8.78 -11.29
CA GLN A 194 -4.84 -8.67 -10.25
C GLN A 194 -4.70 -7.44 -9.37
N ALA A 195 -3.47 -6.95 -9.26
CA ALA A 195 -3.10 -5.77 -8.49
C ALA A 195 -3.26 -4.46 -9.28
N ALA A 196 -3.55 -4.51 -10.58
CA ALA A 196 -3.88 -3.36 -11.42
C ALA A 196 -5.38 -3.05 -11.44
N ASP A 197 -5.73 -1.81 -11.75
CA ASP A 197 -7.12 -1.36 -11.88
C ASP A 197 -7.70 -1.81 -13.22
N ARG A 198 -6.90 -1.73 -14.29
CA ARG A 198 -7.23 -2.22 -15.64
C ARG A 198 -6.06 -3.00 -16.24
N VAL A 199 -6.38 -4.04 -17.01
CA VAL A 199 -5.38 -4.89 -17.68
C VAL A 199 -5.53 -4.78 -19.19
N ILE A 200 -4.40 -4.67 -19.89
CA ILE A 200 -4.31 -4.68 -21.35
C ILE A 200 -3.59 -5.95 -21.77
N ALA A 201 -4.16 -6.67 -22.73
CA ALA A 201 -3.48 -7.77 -23.41
C ALA A 201 -3.28 -7.39 -24.89
N PRO A 202 -2.12 -7.71 -25.50
CA PRO A 202 -1.86 -7.36 -26.89
C PRO A 202 -2.72 -8.16 -27.88
N THR A 203 -3.22 -9.33 -27.47
CA THR A 203 -3.88 -10.30 -28.34
C THR A 203 -5.04 -10.99 -27.62
N ARG A 204 -5.98 -11.57 -28.38
CA ARG A 204 -7.12 -12.29 -27.82
C ARG A 204 -6.67 -13.59 -27.17
N HIS A 205 -5.80 -14.36 -27.83
CA HIS A 205 -5.33 -15.63 -27.26
C HIS A 205 -4.67 -15.42 -25.90
N PHE A 206 -3.88 -14.35 -25.73
CA PHE A 206 -3.20 -14.10 -24.46
C PHE A 206 -4.15 -13.58 -23.39
N ALA A 207 -5.17 -12.80 -23.77
CA ALA A 207 -6.24 -12.42 -22.85
C ALA A 207 -6.99 -13.66 -22.32
N ASP A 208 -7.35 -14.58 -23.21
CA ASP A 208 -8.04 -15.82 -22.84
C ASP A 208 -7.15 -16.68 -21.94
N LEU A 209 -5.85 -16.78 -22.25
CA LEU A 209 -4.87 -17.48 -21.43
C LEU A 209 -4.78 -16.89 -20.01
N LEU A 210 -4.81 -15.57 -19.86
CA LEU A 210 -4.82 -14.90 -18.54
C LEU A 210 -6.10 -15.23 -17.75
N LEU A 211 -7.26 -15.23 -18.41
CA LEU A 211 -8.55 -15.57 -17.81
C LEU A 211 -8.59 -17.04 -17.35
N ASP A 212 -8.09 -17.96 -18.19
CA ASP A 212 -8.00 -19.39 -17.88
C ASP A 212 -7.09 -19.67 -16.67
N HIS A 213 -6.12 -18.79 -16.42
CA HIS A 213 -5.24 -18.85 -15.25
C HIS A 213 -5.79 -18.11 -14.03
N GLY A 214 -7.03 -17.60 -14.09
CA GLY A 214 -7.74 -17.05 -12.94
C GLY A 214 -7.59 -15.56 -12.75
N LEU A 215 -7.14 -14.81 -13.76
CA LEU A 215 -7.27 -13.35 -13.75
C LEU A 215 -8.76 -13.00 -13.80
N THR A 216 -9.23 -12.18 -12.86
CA THR A 216 -10.64 -11.73 -12.84
C THR A 216 -10.80 -10.23 -13.08
N ARG A 217 -9.71 -9.50 -13.26
CA ARG A 217 -9.73 -8.07 -13.58
C ARG A 217 -10.22 -7.84 -15.02
N PRO A 218 -10.89 -6.70 -15.30
CA PRO A 218 -11.28 -6.35 -16.66
C PRO A 218 -10.07 -6.28 -17.60
N ILE A 219 -10.05 -7.12 -18.65
CA ILE A 219 -9.02 -7.13 -19.69
C ILE A 219 -9.56 -6.44 -20.95
N ARG A 220 -8.79 -5.51 -21.51
CA ARG A 220 -9.01 -4.96 -22.86
C ARG A 220 -7.93 -5.49 -23.80
N VAL A 221 -8.35 -5.98 -24.97
CA VAL A 221 -7.40 -6.43 -26.00
C VAL A 221 -7.08 -5.25 -26.91
N VAL A 222 -5.82 -4.82 -26.89
CA VAL A 222 -5.31 -3.74 -27.75
C VAL A 222 -3.96 -4.18 -28.29
N SER A 223 -3.89 -4.43 -29.59
CA SER A 223 -2.64 -4.73 -30.30
C SER A 223 -1.59 -3.66 -30.04
N ASN A 224 -0.34 -4.10 -29.86
CA ASN A 224 0.79 -3.19 -30.03
C ASN A 224 0.83 -2.66 -31.46
N GLY A 225 1.60 -1.60 -31.69
CA GLY A 225 1.81 -1.01 -33.01
C GLY A 225 3.29 -0.76 -33.31
N VAL A 226 3.57 -0.55 -34.58
CA VAL A 226 4.86 -0.13 -35.10
C VAL A 226 4.90 1.38 -35.13
N ASP A 227 6.04 1.94 -34.73
CA ASP A 227 6.22 3.38 -34.63
C ASP A 227 6.08 4.10 -35.98
N ASP A 228 5.15 5.04 -36.06
CA ASP A 228 4.82 5.78 -37.27
C ASP A 228 6.03 6.51 -37.90
N THR A 229 6.94 7.08 -37.10
CA THR A 229 8.14 7.76 -37.64
C THR A 229 9.05 6.81 -38.39
N LEU A 230 9.17 5.56 -37.92
CA LEU A 230 9.96 4.56 -38.61
C LEU A 230 9.32 4.14 -39.92
N LEU A 231 8.00 4.25 -40.06
CA LEU A 231 7.28 3.90 -41.29
C LEU A 231 7.23 5.04 -42.30
N ASP A 232 7.13 6.29 -41.83
CA ASP A 232 7.02 7.47 -42.68
C ASP A 232 8.36 7.84 -43.34
N ASN A 233 9.49 7.54 -42.69
CA ASN A 233 10.83 7.85 -43.19
C ASN A 233 11.39 6.79 -44.17
N ARG A 234 10.59 5.80 -44.57
CA ARG A 234 11.07 4.66 -45.36
C ARG A 234 11.16 4.97 -46.84
N HIS A 235 12.18 4.39 -47.47
CA HIS A 235 12.37 4.47 -48.91
C HIS A 235 11.91 3.15 -49.56
N PRO A 236 11.19 3.20 -50.70
CA PRO A 236 10.87 2.00 -51.46
C PRO A 236 12.16 1.29 -51.90
N VAL A 237 12.30 0.01 -51.56
CA VAL A 237 13.38 -0.84 -52.05
C VAL A 237 12.89 -1.58 -53.28
N GLU A 238 13.57 -1.43 -54.42
CA GLU A 238 13.34 -2.27 -55.59
C GLU A 238 13.72 -3.72 -55.27
N ARG A 239 12.78 -4.65 -55.49
CA ARG A 239 13.01 -6.07 -55.29
C ARG A 239 13.44 -6.70 -56.60
N ASP A 240 14.55 -7.41 -56.57
CA ASP A 240 14.88 -8.36 -57.62
C ASP A 240 14.05 -9.64 -57.41
N ASP A 241 13.09 -9.90 -58.30
CA ASP A 241 12.30 -11.15 -58.26
C ASP A 241 13.02 -12.29 -59.03
N GLY A 242 14.25 -12.06 -59.52
CA GLY A 242 15.12 -13.07 -60.12
C GLY A 242 16.04 -13.74 -59.09
N GLY A 243 16.03 -15.08 -59.03
CA GLY A 243 16.95 -15.86 -58.19
C GLY A 243 16.28 -16.67 -57.08
N PRO A 244 17.06 -17.20 -56.11
CA PRO A 244 16.55 -18.03 -55.02
C PRO A 244 15.61 -17.25 -54.09
N LEU A 245 14.70 -17.96 -53.40
CA LEU A 245 13.79 -17.34 -52.43
C LEU A 245 14.56 -16.71 -51.26
N ARG A 246 14.46 -15.39 -51.09
CA ARG A 246 15.15 -14.67 -50.01
C ARG A 246 14.29 -14.62 -48.76
N LEU A 247 14.66 -15.40 -47.76
CA LEU A 247 14.02 -15.40 -46.46
C LEU A 247 14.76 -14.49 -45.49
N ILE A 248 14.04 -13.86 -44.58
CA ILE A 248 14.62 -13.10 -43.49
C ILE A 248 14.16 -13.66 -42.15
N TRP A 249 15.05 -13.66 -41.16
CA TRP A 249 14.76 -14.00 -39.77
C TRP A 249 15.26 -12.85 -38.88
N CYS A 250 14.38 -12.31 -38.04
CA CYS A 250 14.70 -11.18 -37.16
C CYS A 250 14.28 -11.50 -35.73
N GLY A 251 15.15 -11.25 -34.75
CA GLY A 251 14.80 -11.36 -33.34
C GLY A 251 15.98 -11.59 -32.41
N ARG A 252 15.69 -11.92 -31.14
CA ARG A 252 16.69 -12.35 -30.18
C ARG A 252 17.12 -13.79 -30.48
N LEU A 253 18.42 -14.06 -30.53
CA LEU A 253 18.97 -15.38 -30.85
C LEU A 253 18.94 -16.28 -29.60
N SER A 254 17.75 -16.74 -29.24
CA SER A 254 17.47 -17.56 -28.05
C SER A 254 16.63 -18.80 -28.43
N ALA A 255 16.66 -19.81 -27.55
CA ALA A 255 16.09 -21.14 -27.85
C ALA A 255 14.60 -21.10 -28.20
N GLU A 256 13.81 -20.27 -27.51
CA GLU A 256 12.38 -20.15 -27.74
C GLU A 256 12.03 -19.55 -29.12
N LYS A 257 12.98 -18.84 -29.74
CA LYS A 257 12.84 -18.22 -31.07
C LYS A 257 13.25 -19.14 -32.22
N ARG A 258 13.74 -20.36 -31.92
CA ARG A 258 13.85 -21.49 -32.86
C ARG A 258 14.64 -21.20 -34.14
N LEU A 259 15.77 -20.48 -34.00
CA LEU A 259 16.67 -20.17 -35.11
C LEU A 259 17.33 -21.42 -35.70
N LEU A 260 17.77 -22.37 -34.86
CA LEU A 260 18.45 -23.58 -35.34
C LEU A 260 17.53 -24.44 -36.20
N GLU A 261 16.24 -24.50 -35.85
CA GLU A 261 15.20 -25.15 -36.65
C GLU A 261 14.94 -24.45 -37.97
N SER A 262 15.06 -23.11 -38.01
CA SER A 262 15.00 -22.34 -39.27
C SER A 262 16.16 -22.67 -40.20
N ILE A 263 17.38 -22.77 -39.65
CA ILE A 263 18.58 -23.18 -40.40
C ILE A 263 18.39 -24.58 -40.98
N ASP A 264 17.88 -25.53 -40.20
CA ASP A 264 17.62 -26.90 -40.67
C ASP A 264 16.48 -26.97 -41.70
N ALA A 265 15.45 -26.13 -41.59
CA ALA A 265 14.40 -26.03 -42.60
C ALA A 265 14.95 -25.50 -43.95
N VAL A 266 15.77 -24.44 -43.92
CA VAL A 266 16.41 -23.85 -45.11
C VAL A 266 17.40 -24.81 -45.74
N ARG A 267 18.15 -25.58 -44.94
CA ARG A 267 19.04 -26.64 -45.42
C ARG A 267 18.33 -27.65 -46.32
N ARG A 268 17.04 -27.93 -46.07
CA ARG A 268 16.24 -28.93 -46.79
C ARG A 268 15.64 -28.42 -48.10
N VAL A 269 15.71 -27.11 -48.38
CA VAL A 269 15.15 -26.50 -49.59
C VAL A 269 16.27 -25.76 -50.33
N PRO A 270 16.84 -26.30 -51.43
CA PRO A 270 18.06 -25.74 -52.02
C PRO A 270 17.90 -24.35 -52.65
N ASP A 271 16.72 -24.00 -53.18
CA ASP A 271 16.49 -22.75 -53.93
C ASP A 271 16.00 -21.59 -53.03
N CYS A 272 16.67 -21.40 -51.88
CA CYS A 272 16.41 -20.29 -50.98
C CYS A 272 17.66 -19.83 -50.21
N THR A 273 17.66 -18.58 -49.79
CA THR A 273 18.67 -17.97 -48.91
C THR A 273 18.00 -17.45 -47.62
N LEU A 274 18.79 -17.29 -46.55
CA LEU A 274 18.31 -16.82 -45.25
C LEU A 274 19.24 -15.74 -44.68
N ASP A 275 18.72 -14.55 -44.48
CA ASP A 275 19.39 -13.47 -43.76
C ASP A 275 18.90 -13.40 -42.31
N VAL A 276 19.82 -13.51 -41.35
CA VAL A 276 19.52 -13.55 -39.92
C VAL A 276 20.03 -12.27 -39.25
N TYR A 277 19.10 -11.51 -38.66
CA TYR A 277 19.38 -10.28 -37.91
C TYR A 277 19.02 -10.47 -36.44
N GLY A 278 19.97 -10.14 -35.55
CA GLY A 278 19.77 -10.31 -34.11
C GLY A 278 21.04 -10.51 -33.31
N GLU A 279 20.89 -10.53 -31.99
CA GLU A 279 21.93 -10.87 -31.03
C GLU A 279 21.35 -11.84 -29.98
N GLY A 280 22.20 -12.66 -29.37
CA GLY A 280 21.81 -13.58 -28.31
C GLY A 280 22.78 -14.75 -28.16
N GLU A 281 22.49 -15.58 -27.16
CA GLU A 281 23.33 -16.72 -26.75
C GLU A 281 23.55 -17.77 -27.85
N LEU A 282 22.66 -17.84 -28.85
CA LEU A 282 22.76 -18.80 -29.94
C LEU A 282 23.59 -18.32 -31.14
N PHE A 283 24.15 -17.11 -31.14
CA PHE A 283 24.91 -16.59 -32.29
C PHE A 283 26.04 -17.53 -32.71
N GLU A 284 26.96 -17.85 -31.78
CA GLU A 284 28.10 -18.74 -32.05
C GLU A 284 27.67 -20.14 -32.46
N ARG A 285 26.59 -20.66 -31.83
CA ARG A 285 26.06 -21.97 -32.16
C ARG A 285 25.47 -21.99 -33.57
N ALA A 286 24.73 -20.95 -33.97
CA ALA A 286 24.18 -20.83 -35.31
C ALA A 286 25.29 -20.73 -36.36
N ALA A 287 26.34 -19.94 -36.10
CA ALA A 287 27.51 -19.84 -36.98
C ALA A 287 28.19 -21.20 -37.19
N ALA A 288 28.37 -21.96 -36.10
CA ALA A 288 28.93 -23.31 -36.17
C ALA A 288 28.07 -24.27 -36.99
N VAL A 289 26.74 -24.27 -36.82
CA VAL A 289 25.82 -25.13 -37.59
C VAL A 289 25.83 -24.79 -39.08
N VAL A 290 25.88 -23.50 -39.44
CA VAL A 290 25.98 -23.03 -40.83
C VAL A 290 27.28 -23.53 -41.47
N ALA A 291 28.41 -23.41 -40.77
CA ALA A 291 29.70 -23.88 -41.24
C ALA A 291 29.75 -25.42 -41.38
N GLU A 292 29.27 -26.16 -40.38
CA GLU A 292 29.25 -27.63 -40.35
C GLU A 292 28.49 -28.23 -41.54
N HIS A 293 27.40 -27.58 -41.96
CA HIS A 293 26.57 -28.05 -43.07
C HIS A 293 26.91 -27.40 -44.42
N GLY A 294 27.96 -26.58 -44.50
CA GLY A 294 28.39 -25.92 -45.74
C GLY A 294 27.34 -24.96 -46.32
N LEU A 295 26.65 -24.19 -45.47
CA LEU A 295 25.54 -23.30 -45.85
C LEU A 295 25.94 -21.81 -45.93
N ALA A 296 27.24 -21.50 -45.88
CA ALA A 296 27.74 -20.12 -45.80
C ALA A 296 27.46 -19.28 -47.06
N ASP A 297 27.19 -19.92 -48.20
CA ASP A 297 26.75 -19.30 -49.45
C ASP A 297 25.25 -18.97 -49.45
N ARG A 298 24.49 -19.51 -48.50
CA ARG A 298 23.02 -19.42 -48.46
C ARG A 298 22.47 -18.77 -47.19
N ILE A 299 23.21 -18.80 -46.09
CA ILE A 299 22.77 -18.27 -44.79
C ILE A 299 23.78 -17.26 -44.28
N THR A 300 23.32 -16.02 -44.08
CA THR A 300 24.15 -14.90 -43.59
C THR A 300 23.69 -14.47 -42.20
N LEU A 301 24.63 -14.42 -41.25
CA LEU A 301 24.39 -13.91 -39.90
C LEU A 301 24.90 -12.46 -39.81
N HIS A 302 24.00 -11.49 -39.74
CA HIS A 302 24.33 -10.05 -39.77
C HIS A 302 24.62 -9.45 -38.39
N GLY A 303 24.15 -10.09 -37.32
CA GLY A 303 24.25 -9.55 -35.97
C GLY A 303 23.22 -8.46 -35.69
N ARG A 304 23.53 -7.58 -34.72
CA ARG A 304 22.64 -6.50 -34.26
C ARG A 304 22.63 -5.33 -35.24
N VAL A 305 21.43 -4.87 -35.58
CA VAL A 305 21.17 -3.69 -36.42
C VAL A 305 20.14 -2.77 -35.77
N SER A 306 20.00 -1.54 -36.27
CA SER A 306 18.91 -0.66 -35.86
C SER A 306 17.55 -1.19 -36.35
N GLN A 307 16.46 -0.74 -35.71
CA GLN A 307 15.11 -1.14 -36.12
C GLN A 307 14.80 -0.67 -37.56
N GLU A 308 15.27 0.52 -37.94
CA GLU A 308 15.14 1.05 -39.30
C GLU A 308 15.84 0.16 -40.33
N GLN A 309 17.10 -0.21 -40.08
CA GLN A 309 17.86 -1.13 -40.93
C GLN A 309 17.17 -2.50 -41.05
N CYS A 310 16.56 -2.98 -39.96
CA CYS A 310 15.81 -4.24 -39.95
C CYS A 310 14.55 -4.14 -40.85
N LEU A 311 13.80 -3.04 -40.78
CA LEU A 311 12.64 -2.80 -41.64
C LEU A 311 13.02 -2.69 -43.12
N ASP A 312 14.17 -2.08 -43.42
CA ASP A 312 14.68 -1.99 -44.79
C ASP A 312 15.11 -3.35 -45.34
N ALA A 313 15.79 -4.16 -44.51
CA ALA A 313 16.10 -5.55 -44.85
C ALA A 313 14.82 -6.37 -45.08
N MET A 314 13.79 -6.21 -44.23
CA MET A 314 12.48 -6.83 -44.45
C MET A 314 11.84 -6.40 -45.77
N SER A 315 11.99 -5.14 -46.16
CA SER A 315 11.48 -4.67 -47.45
C SER A 315 12.23 -5.27 -48.64
N ALA A 316 13.50 -5.64 -48.51
CA ALA A 316 14.26 -6.31 -49.57
C ALA A 316 13.97 -7.83 -49.67
N ALA A 317 13.48 -8.45 -48.59
CA ALA A 317 13.22 -9.89 -48.53
C ALA A 317 11.93 -10.31 -49.24
N ASP A 318 11.81 -11.61 -49.53
CA ASP A 318 10.62 -12.19 -50.16
C ASP A 318 9.58 -12.66 -49.15
N ALA A 319 10.02 -13.23 -48.02
CA ALA A 319 9.16 -13.60 -46.90
C ALA A 319 9.94 -13.60 -45.56
N LEU A 320 9.23 -13.30 -44.47
CA LEU A 320 9.71 -13.49 -43.10
C LEU A 320 9.57 -14.96 -42.70
N LEU A 321 10.60 -15.54 -42.08
CA LEU A 321 10.55 -16.84 -41.43
C LEU A 321 10.40 -16.65 -39.91
N PHE A 322 9.22 -16.96 -39.36
CA PHE A 322 8.85 -16.76 -37.96
C PHE A 322 8.53 -18.10 -37.26
N PRO A 323 9.53 -18.85 -36.79
CA PRO A 323 9.39 -20.24 -36.33
C PRO A 323 8.99 -20.37 -34.84
N SER A 324 8.78 -19.27 -34.12
CA SER A 324 8.41 -19.29 -32.69
C SER A 324 7.20 -20.20 -32.43
N TRP A 325 7.15 -20.84 -31.27
CA TRP A 325 6.03 -21.70 -30.86
C TRP A 325 5.77 -21.65 -29.36
N GLY A 326 4.52 -21.36 -28.97
CA GLY A 326 4.04 -21.40 -27.59
C GLY A 326 4.57 -20.31 -26.67
N PHE A 327 5.24 -19.29 -27.23
CA PHE A 327 6.01 -18.29 -26.46
C PHE A 327 5.57 -16.84 -26.69
N ASP A 328 5.17 -16.47 -27.91
CA ASP A 328 4.92 -15.07 -28.25
C ASP A 328 3.53 -14.62 -27.78
N THR A 329 3.46 -13.55 -26.98
CA THR A 329 2.18 -12.87 -26.65
C THR A 329 1.68 -12.07 -27.85
N GLN A 330 2.60 -11.41 -28.55
CA GLN A 330 2.42 -10.82 -29.86
C GLN A 330 3.80 -10.65 -30.50
N GLY A 331 4.00 -11.19 -31.70
CA GLY A 331 5.26 -11.03 -32.41
C GLY A 331 5.39 -9.62 -32.99
N MET A 332 6.20 -8.74 -32.38
CA MET A 332 6.46 -7.40 -32.94
C MET A 332 7.02 -7.46 -34.37
N VAL A 333 7.88 -8.44 -34.64
CA VAL A 333 8.44 -8.72 -35.98
C VAL A 333 7.35 -9.10 -37.00
N LEU A 334 6.23 -9.69 -36.56
CA LEU A 334 5.07 -9.92 -37.43
C LEU A 334 4.39 -8.61 -37.81
N LEU A 335 4.23 -7.69 -36.84
CA LEU A 335 3.66 -6.36 -37.10
C LEU A 335 4.58 -5.55 -38.04
N GLU A 336 5.89 -5.65 -37.86
CA GLU A 336 6.90 -5.03 -38.73
C GLU A 336 6.85 -5.62 -40.16
N ALA A 337 6.65 -6.92 -40.30
CA ALA A 337 6.44 -7.56 -41.60
C ALA A 337 5.14 -7.07 -42.28
N ILE A 338 4.05 -6.90 -41.54
CA ILE A 338 2.81 -6.31 -42.06
C ILE A 338 3.06 -4.86 -42.51
N ALA A 339 3.76 -4.07 -41.70
CA ALA A 339 4.07 -2.67 -42.01
C ALA A 339 4.94 -2.52 -43.27
N THR A 340 5.82 -3.49 -43.53
CA THR A 340 6.68 -3.53 -44.73
C THR A 340 5.99 -4.20 -45.93
N GLY A 341 4.84 -4.84 -45.73
CA GLY A 341 4.14 -5.65 -46.74
C GLY A 341 4.87 -6.95 -47.09
N LEU A 342 5.62 -7.50 -46.14
CA LEU A 342 6.41 -8.72 -46.26
C LEU A 342 5.55 -9.95 -45.86
N PRO A 343 5.30 -10.92 -46.77
CA PRO A 343 4.64 -12.18 -46.43
C PRO A 343 5.32 -12.92 -45.27
N VAL A 344 4.54 -13.68 -44.49
CA VAL A 344 5.06 -14.41 -43.32
C VAL A 344 4.91 -15.91 -43.47
N LEU A 345 5.98 -16.66 -43.16
CA LEU A 345 5.97 -18.09 -42.89
C LEU A 345 6.03 -18.31 -41.38
N TYR A 346 5.05 -19.00 -40.79
CA TYR A 346 4.98 -19.23 -39.34
C TYR A 346 4.45 -20.61 -39.00
N CYS A 347 4.58 -21.08 -37.76
CA CYS A 347 4.07 -22.41 -37.36
C CYS A 347 3.03 -22.35 -36.23
N ASP A 348 3.17 -21.41 -35.28
CA ASP A 348 2.28 -21.33 -34.13
C ASP A 348 0.83 -20.97 -34.53
N PRO A 349 -0.17 -21.80 -34.19
CA PRO A 349 -1.56 -21.49 -34.47
C PRO A 349 -2.05 -20.22 -33.75
N ASP A 350 -1.57 -19.92 -32.54
CA ASP A 350 -2.02 -18.78 -31.74
C ASP A 350 -1.63 -17.44 -32.38
N LEU A 351 -0.56 -17.43 -33.17
CA LEU A 351 -0.10 -16.24 -33.91
C LEU A 351 -0.93 -15.94 -35.15
N SER A 352 -1.83 -16.84 -35.56
CA SER A 352 -2.69 -16.62 -36.73
C SER A 352 -3.58 -15.39 -36.57
N GLU A 353 -3.90 -14.97 -35.34
CA GLU A 353 -4.68 -13.74 -35.12
C GLU A 353 -3.90 -12.46 -35.48
N SER A 354 -2.57 -12.52 -35.44
CA SER A 354 -1.71 -11.37 -35.74
C SER A 354 -1.35 -11.27 -37.21
N VAL A 355 -1.58 -12.33 -38.01
CA VAL A 355 -1.24 -12.39 -39.44
C VAL A 355 -2.52 -12.18 -40.28
N PRO A 356 -2.59 -11.18 -41.17
CA PRO A 356 -3.73 -10.98 -42.05
C PRO A 356 -4.08 -12.24 -42.84
N ALA A 357 -5.38 -12.54 -42.96
CA ALA A 357 -5.84 -13.74 -43.67
C ALA A 357 -5.40 -13.69 -45.14
N GLY A 358 -4.58 -14.65 -45.56
CA GLY A 358 -3.98 -14.67 -46.90
C GLY A 358 -2.65 -13.92 -47.04
N GLY A 359 -2.19 -13.22 -46.00
CA GLY A 359 -0.88 -12.55 -45.94
C GLY A 359 0.27 -13.44 -45.46
N GLY A 360 -0.02 -14.62 -44.91
CA GLY A 360 0.97 -15.58 -44.42
C GLY A 360 0.62 -17.03 -44.72
N LEU A 361 1.60 -17.92 -44.59
CA LEU A 361 1.48 -19.36 -44.76
C LEU A 361 1.92 -20.06 -43.48
N ARG A 362 0.99 -20.80 -42.86
CA ARG A 362 1.27 -21.57 -41.66
C ARG A 362 1.79 -22.97 -42.00
N ALA A 363 2.91 -23.36 -41.43
CA ALA A 363 3.39 -24.74 -41.45
C ALA A 363 2.40 -25.68 -40.74
N GLY A 364 2.41 -26.97 -41.10
CA GLY A 364 1.52 -27.96 -40.49
C GLY A 364 1.76 -28.17 -38.99
N ASP A 365 3.01 -28.06 -38.56
CA ASP A 365 3.44 -28.16 -37.16
C ASP A 365 4.75 -27.37 -36.93
N ALA A 366 5.31 -27.48 -35.72
CA ALA A 366 6.54 -26.78 -35.32
C ALA A 366 7.83 -27.39 -35.89
N SER A 367 7.78 -28.53 -36.59
CA SER A 367 8.97 -29.25 -37.04
C SER A 367 9.70 -28.52 -38.17
N PRO A 368 11.04 -28.66 -38.27
CA PRO A 368 11.77 -28.14 -39.43
C PRO A 368 11.30 -28.75 -40.76
N ALA A 369 10.61 -29.90 -40.76
CA ALA A 369 10.11 -30.56 -41.98
C ALA A 369 8.87 -29.86 -42.51
N ALA A 370 7.90 -29.57 -41.65
CA ALA A 370 6.71 -28.81 -42.00
C ALA A 370 7.09 -27.38 -42.45
N MET A 371 8.09 -26.78 -41.81
CA MET A 371 8.60 -25.47 -42.22
C MET A 371 9.26 -25.51 -43.60
N ALA A 372 10.10 -26.53 -43.86
CA ALA A 372 10.69 -26.75 -45.19
C ALA A 372 9.63 -26.98 -46.27
N GLU A 373 8.53 -27.67 -45.96
CA GLU A 373 7.40 -27.84 -46.88
C GLU A 373 6.75 -26.50 -47.23
N ALA A 374 6.50 -25.64 -46.24
CA ALA A 374 5.96 -24.30 -46.45
C ALA A 374 6.88 -23.43 -47.31
N ILE A 375 8.20 -23.45 -47.05
CA ILE A 375 9.20 -22.78 -47.87
C ILE A 375 9.17 -23.34 -49.31
N GLY A 376 9.15 -24.66 -49.45
CA GLY A 376 9.13 -25.34 -50.75
C GLY A 376 7.89 -25.04 -51.59
N LEU A 377 6.74 -24.78 -50.96
CA LEU A 377 5.53 -24.32 -51.66
C LEU A 377 5.73 -22.95 -52.31
N LEU A 378 6.40 -22.01 -51.63
CA LEU A 378 6.68 -20.69 -52.19
C LEU A 378 7.77 -20.73 -53.26
N VAL A 379 8.77 -21.61 -53.11
CA VAL A 379 9.77 -21.86 -54.16
C VAL A 379 9.09 -22.35 -55.45
N LYS A 380 8.16 -23.31 -55.34
CA LYS A 380 7.44 -23.89 -56.49
C LYS A 380 6.44 -22.94 -57.14
N ASP A 381 5.79 -22.07 -56.35
CA ASP A 381 4.73 -21.18 -56.82
C ASP A 381 4.90 -19.76 -56.26
N ARG A 382 5.65 -18.95 -57.01
CA ARG A 382 5.92 -17.54 -56.67
C ARG A 382 4.68 -16.64 -56.83
N THR A 383 3.64 -17.09 -57.52
CA THR A 383 2.41 -16.29 -57.66
C THR A 383 1.69 -16.12 -56.32
N LYS A 384 1.87 -17.09 -55.40
CA LYS A 384 1.38 -16.98 -54.01
C LYS A 384 2.01 -15.81 -53.26
N LEU A 385 3.31 -15.56 -53.45
CA LEU A 385 3.98 -14.42 -52.82
C LEU A 385 3.36 -13.10 -53.28
N LEU A 386 3.00 -12.96 -54.56
CA LEU A 386 2.35 -11.76 -55.08
C LEU A 386 0.98 -11.53 -54.42
N ALA A 387 0.17 -12.59 -54.29
CA ALA A 387 -1.11 -12.52 -53.60
C ALA A 387 -0.96 -12.16 -52.11
N MET A 388 -0.02 -12.80 -51.42
CA MET A 388 0.26 -12.51 -50.00
C MET A 388 0.77 -11.08 -49.82
N ARG A 389 1.68 -10.60 -50.68
CA ARG A 389 2.20 -9.22 -50.66
C ARG A 389 1.06 -8.21 -50.82
N ALA A 390 0.15 -8.45 -51.78
CA ALA A 390 -1.00 -7.57 -52.00
C ALA A 390 -1.89 -7.50 -50.76
N GLU A 391 -2.08 -8.63 -50.07
CA GLU A 391 -2.88 -8.69 -48.85
C GLU A 391 -2.19 -8.01 -47.65
N MET A 392 -0.89 -8.23 -47.48
CA MET A 392 -0.09 -7.55 -46.46
C MET A 392 -0.07 -6.03 -46.70
N ALA A 393 0.06 -5.61 -47.96
CA ALA A 393 0.05 -4.19 -48.33
C ALA A 393 -1.25 -3.47 -47.93
N ARG A 394 -2.41 -4.13 -48.04
CA ARG A 394 -3.71 -3.58 -47.59
C ARG A 394 -3.79 -3.33 -46.09
N HIS A 395 -2.95 -4.03 -45.31
CA HIS A 395 -2.96 -3.98 -43.84
C HIS A 395 -1.81 -3.15 -43.25
N ARG A 396 -0.93 -2.57 -44.07
CA ARG A 396 0.24 -1.78 -43.60
C ARG A 396 -0.12 -0.71 -42.58
N ASP A 397 -1.16 0.07 -42.85
CA ASP A 397 -1.57 1.16 -41.94
C ASP A 397 -2.29 0.64 -40.70
N SER A 398 -2.81 -0.59 -40.73
CA SER A 398 -3.51 -1.16 -39.58
C SER A 398 -2.57 -1.42 -38.40
N VAL A 399 -1.27 -1.61 -38.62
CA VAL A 399 -0.30 -1.92 -37.56
C VAL A 399 0.42 -0.69 -37.03
N ARG A 400 0.09 0.52 -37.52
CA ARG A 400 0.64 1.79 -37.01
C ARG A 400 0.26 2.02 -35.55
N GLN A 401 1.21 2.49 -34.75
CA GLN A 401 0.98 2.81 -33.34
C GLN A 401 -0.05 3.93 -33.17
N SER A 402 -0.07 4.93 -34.05
CA SER A 402 -1.07 6.01 -34.07
C SER A 402 -2.50 5.47 -34.07
N GLY A 403 -2.79 4.40 -34.84
CA GLY A 403 -4.09 3.75 -34.89
C GLY A 403 -4.49 2.99 -33.62
N ARG A 404 -3.59 2.91 -32.62
CA ARG A 404 -3.81 2.22 -31.33
C ARG A 404 -3.94 3.19 -30.15
N ILE A 405 -3.49 4.44 -30.29
CA ILE A 405 -3.43 5.41 -29.20
C ILE A 405 -4.82 5.73 -28.63
N ASP A 406 -5.83 5.98 -29.45
CA ASP A 406 -7.17 6.32 -28.97
C ASP A 406 -7.75 5.23 -28.05
N ALA A 407 -7.54 3.95 -28.39
CA ALA A 407 -7.99 2.83 -27.58
C ALA A 407 -7.25 2.74 -26.23
N ILE A 408 -5.95 3.06 -26.21
CA ILE A 408 -5.16 3.12 -24.97
C ILE A 408 -5.61 4.29 -24.09
N VAL A 409 -5.80 5.47 -24.67
CA VAL A 409 -6.24 6.68 -23.97
C VAL A 409 -7.65 6.49 -23.38
N GLU A 410 -8.57 5.81 -24.08
CA GLU A 410 -9.87 5.43 -23.54
C GLU A 410 -9.74 4.60 -22.25
N ILE A 411 -8.79 3.65 -22.22
CA ILE A 411 -8.52 2.81 -21.04
C ILE A 411 -7.96 3.65 -19.90
N TYR A 412 -7.10 4.62 -20.19
CA TYR A 412 -6.56 5.54 -19.19
C TYR A 412 -7.66 6.40 -18.57
N HIS A 413 -8.59 6.92 -19.37
CA HIS A 413 -9.75 7.65 -18.86
C HIS A 413 -10.65 6.78 -17.97
N GLN A 414 -10.88 5.53 -18.35
CA GLN A 414 -11.65 4.59 -17.55
C GLN A 414 -10.96 4.29 -16.21
N ALA A 415 -9.64 4.04 -16.22
CA ALA A 415 -8.88 3.81 -14.99
C ALA A 415 -8.95 5.01 -14.04
N ARG A 416 -8.86 6.24 -14.59
CA ARG A 416 -9.01 7.48 -13.81
C ARG A 416 -10.39 7.63 -13.19
N ALA A 417 -11.45 7.38 -13.96
CA ALA A 417 -12.83 7.46 -13.47
C ALA A 417 -13.12 6.43 -12.36
N ASP A 418 -12.54 5.24 -12.42
CA ASP A 418 -12.73 4.19 -11.41
C ASP A 418 -11.93 4.46 -10.11
N THR A 419 -10.89 5.30 -10.16
CA THR A 419 -10.00 5.61 -9.02
C THR A 419 -10.46 6.82 -8.22
N GLU A 420 -11.38 7.64 -8.75
CA GLU A 420 -12.16 8.53 -7.90
C GLU A 420 -12.92 7.68 -6.87
N PRO A 421 -12.83 7.98 -5.57
CA PRO A 421 -13.37 7.11 -4.53
C PRO A 421 -14.84 6.84 -4.82
N ALA A 422 -15.15 5.57 -5.10
CA ALA A 422 -16.52 5.12 -5.35
C ALA A 422 -17.43 5.71 -4.27
N ALA A 423 -18.49 6.40 -4.70
CA ALA A 423 -19.51 6.93 -3.80
C ALA A 423 -19.94 5.80 -2.85
N GLN A 424 -19.94 6.09 -1.55
CA GLN A 424 -20.32 5.09 -0.56
C GLN A 424 -21.68 4.47 -0.95
N PRO A 425 -21.83 3.14 -0.83
CA PRO A 425 -23.15 2.54 -0.97
C PRO A 425 -24.08 3.23 0.04
N PRO A 426 -25.33 3.54 -0.36
CA PRO A 426 -26.25 4.28 0.48
C PRO A 426 -26.46 3.57 1.82
N VAL A 427 -26.74 4.34 2.87
CA VAL A 427 -27.06 3.77 4.18
C VAL A 427 -28.25 2.82 4.04
N PRO A 428 -28.16 1.55 4.51
CA PRO A 428 -29.27 0.60 4.45
C PRO A 428 -30.51 1.17 5.14
N GLN A 429 -31.70 0.98 4.56
CA GLN A 429 -32.95 1.46 5.17
C GLN A 429 -33.58 0.43 6.11
N ARG A 430 -33.26 -0.85 5.93
CA ARG A 430 -33.73 -1.94 6.79
C ARG A 430 -32.58 -2.70 7.42
N LEU A 431 -32.77 -3.15 8.66
CA LEU A 431 -31.75 -3.95 9.36
C LEU A 431 -31.35 -5.20 8.58
N SER A 432 -32.27 -5.82 7.84
CA SER A 432 -31.99 -7.00 7.00
C SER A 432 -30.99 -6.73 5.86
N GLU A 433 -30.92 -5.49 5.38
CA GLU A 433 -30.03 -5.05 4.29
C GLU A 433 -28.60 -4.77 4.80
N VAL A 434 -28.41 -4.65 6.13
CA VAL A 434 -27.10 -4.40 6.72
C VAL A 434 -26.17 -5.60 6.50
N PRO A 435 -25.02 -5.41 5.82
CA PRO A 435 -24.06 -6.49 5.57
C PRO A 435 -23.48 -7.01 6.89
N THR A 436 -23.23 -8.31 6.95
CA THR A 436 -22.58 -8.93 8.12
C THR A 436 -21.11 -9.18 7.81
N ALA A 437 -20.22 -8.80 8.72
CA ALA A 437 -18.79 -9.05 8.54
C ALA A 437 -18.50 -10.55 8.33
N PRO A 438 -17.54 -10.91 7.46
CA PRO A 438 -17.19 -12.31 7.22
C PRO A 438 -16.36 -12.89 8.38
N GLY A 439 -16.33 -14.22 8.47
CA GLY A 439 -15.48 -14.95 9.42
C GLY A 439 -16.05 -15.10 10.84
N ALA A 440 -17.37 -15.00 11.00
CA ALA A 440 -18.04 -15.34 12.26
C ALA A 440 -17.99 -16.85 12.55
N LEU A 441 -17.57 -17.23 13.76
CA LEU A 441 -17.63 -18.61 14.23
C LEU A 441 -18.92 -18.89 15.03
N PRO A 442 -19.42 -20.14 15.06
CA PRO A 442 -20.54 -20.53 15.92
C PRO A 442 -20.28 -20.15 17.38
N LEU A 443 -21.28 -19.59 18.05
CA LEU A 443 -21.30 -19.18 19.47
C LEU A 443 -20.30 -18.10 19.91
N ILE A 444 -19.18 -17.91 19.20
CA ILE A 444 -18.12 -16.95 19.52
C ILE A 444 -18.21 -15.70 18.61
N GLY A 445 -18.83 -15.80 17.44
CA GLY A 445 -18.95 -14.70 16.50
C GLY A 445 -17.58 -14.29 15.95
N HIS A 446 -17.32 -12.98 15.94
CA HIS A 446 -16.09 -12.37 15.43
C HIS A 446 -15.03 -12.17 16.53
N SER A 447 -15.30 -12.57 17.78
CA SER A 447 -14.38 -12.32 18.90
C SER A 447 -12.99 -12.91 18.66
N LEU A 448 -12.88 -14.11 18.06
CA LEU A 448 -11.58 -14.73 17.76
C LEU A 448 -10.81 -13.95 16.68
N ARG A 449 -11.51 -13.47 15.65
CA ARG A 449 -10.90 -12.67 14.57
C ARG A 449 -10.39 -11.34 15.11
N ALA A 450 -11.21 -10.63 15.88
CA ALA A 450 -10.81 -9.37 16.53
C ALA A 450 -9.67 -9.56 17.57
N LEU A 451 -9.62 -10.70 18.26
CA LEU A 451 -8.54 -10.99 19.21
C LEU A 451 -7.20 -11.24 18.50
N ARG A 452 -7.22 -11.93 17.35
CA ARG A 452 -6.01 -12.28 16.57
C ARG A 452 -5.47 -11.11 15.77
N ASP A 453 -6.35 -10.32 15.17
CA ASP A 453 -6.00 -9.20 14.29
C ASP A 453 -7.05 -8.09 14.42
N ALA A 454 -6.90 -7.26 15.47
CA ALA A 454 -7.85 -6.19 15.75
C ALA A 454 -7.84 -5.12 14.66
N SER A 455 -6.66 -4.65 14.25
CA SER A 455 -6.46 -3.60 13.26
C SER A 455 -6.93 -4.02 11.87
N GLY A 456 -6.56 -5.22 11.41
CA GLY A 456 -7.00 -5.74 10.11
C GLY A 456 -8.50 -6.08 10.10
N PHE A 457 -9.05 -6.51 11.24
CA PHE A 457 -10.49 -6.71 11.36
C PHE A 457 -11.27 -5.40 11.19
N VAL A 458 -10.94 -4.35 11.95
CA VAL A 458 -11.70 -3.09 11.88
C VAL A 458 -11.53 -2.39 10.53
N THR A 459 -10.32 -2.33 9.97
CA THR A 459 -10.07 -1.69 8.66
C THR A 459 -10.82 -2.40 7.52
N SER A 460 -10.97 -3.74 7.58
CA SER A 460 -11.74 -4.49 6.59
C SER A 460 -13.25 -4.18 6.57
N LEU A 461 -13.78 -3.49 7.58
CA LEU A 461 -15.22 -3.17 7.64
C LEU A 461 -15.59 -1.99 6.74
N ALA A 462 -14.65 -1.09 6.44
CA ALA A 462 -14.90 0.12 5.63
C ALA A 462 -15.40 -0.21 4.21
N GLU A 463 -14.91 -1.31 3.63
CA GLU A 463 -15.24 -1.79 2.29
C GLU A 463 -16.62 -2.46 2.21
N LEU A 464 -17.19 -2.89 3.34
CA LEU A 464 -18.45 -3.62 3.38
C LEU A 464 -19.67 -2.70 3.32
N GLY A 465 -19.55 -1.46 3.79
CA GLY A 465 -20.62 -0.47 3.76
C GLY A 465 -20.58 0.51 4.93
N PRO A 466 -21.46 1.53 4.93
CA PRO A 466 -21.47 2.61 5.94
C PRO A 466 -21.88 2.12 7.35
N ILE A 467 -22.66 1.04 7.41
CA ILE A 467 -23.04 0.35 8.65
C ILE A 467 -22.80 -1.16 8.44
N VAL A 468 -22.07 -1.79 9.37
CA VAL A 468 -21.73 -3.22 9.28
C VAL A 468 -22.16 -3.97 10.53
N ARG A 469 -22.84 -5.10 10.34
CA ARG A 469 -23.25 -5.99 11.44
C ARG A 469 -22.08 -6.89 11.84
N ILE A 470 -21.76 -6.88 13.14
CA ILE A 470 -20.83 -7.82 13.76
C ILE A 470 -21.48 -8.56 14.92
N ARG A 471 -20.81 -9.62 15.37
CA ARG A 471 -21.29 -10.53 16.42
C ARG A 471 -20.19 -10.77 17.44
N PHE A 472 -20.48 -10.58 18.72
CA PHE A 472 -19.60 -10.96 19.83
C PHE A 472 -20.34 -11.96 20.72
N GLY A 473 -19.94 -13.23 20.61
CA GLY A 473 -20.74 -14.31 21.15
C GLY A 473 -22.12 -14.37 20.51
N ARG A 474 -23.18 -14.26 21.34
CA ARG A 474 -24.59 -14.20 20.90
C ARG A 474 -25.11 -12.77 20.72
N LYS A 475 -24.35 -11.74 21.11
CA LYS A 475 -24.74 -10.33 20.97
C LYS A 475 -24.44 -9.83 19.56
N THR A 476 -25.34 -9.01 19.01
CA THR A 476 -25.16 -8.31 17.73
C THR A 476 -24.72 -6.88 18.01
N GLY A 477 -23.79 -6.38 17.21
CA GLY A 477 -23.40 -4.97 17.20
C GLY A 477 -23.39 -4.40 15.79
N TYR A 478 -23.61 -3.10 15.67
CA TYR A 478 -23.54 -2.35 14.42
C TYR A 478 -22.35 -1.39 14.48
N VAL A 479 -21.43 -1.52 13.53
CA VAL A 479 -20.25 -0.66 13.39
C VAL A 479 -20.56 0.43 12.37
N LEU A 480 -20.42 1.68 12.79
CA LEU A 480 -20.44 2.86 11.94
C LEU A 480 -19.04 3.04 11.35
N THR A 481 -18.94 3.06 10.03
CA THR A 481 -17.64 3.05 9.32
C THR A 481 -17.28 4.40 8.72
N THR A 482 -18.16 5.40 8.82
CA THR A 482 -17.99 6.72 8.20
C THR A 482 -18.00 7.82 9.27
N PRO A 483 -17.22 8.90 9.10
CA PRO A 483 -17.17 9.97 10.08
C PRO A 483 -18.52 10.68 10.24
N GLU A 484 -19.33 10.79 9.18
CA GLU A 484 -20.64 11.43 9.22
C GLU A 484 -21.58 10.71 10.18
N LEU A 485 -21.69 9.37 10.08
CA LEU A 485 -22.55 8.57 10.95
C LEU A 485 -22.04 8.56 12.39
N VAL A 486 -20.72 8.49 12.58
CA VAL A 486 -20.11 8.58 13.92
C VAL A 486 -20.42 9.92 14.58
N ARG A 487 -20.38 11.01 13.81
CA ARG A 487 -20.69 12.36 14.27
C ARG A 487 -22.18 12.55 14.52
N GLU A 488 -23.05 12.00 13.67
CA GLU A 488 -24.51 12.01 13.88
C GLU A 488 -24.86 11.42 15.25
N VAL A 489 -24.31 10.25 15.57
CA VAL A 489 -24.53 9.60 16.89
C VAL A 489 -23.83 10.36 18.02
N GLY A 490 -22.61 10.83 17.82
CA GLY A 490 -21.82 11.49 18.88
C GLY A 490 -22.31 12.90 19.25
N LEU A 491 -22.82 13.66 18.28
CA LEU A 491 -23.32 15.03 18.43
C LEU A 491 -24.83 15.08 18.68
N GLY A 492 -25.57 14.06 18.25
CA GLY A 492 -27.02 13.96 18.41
C GLY A 492 -27.47 13.69 19.85
N ASP A 493 -28.77 13.41 19.98
CA ASP A 493 -29.44 13.11 21.25
C ASP A 493 -29.44 11.63 21.61
N ALA A 494 -28.89 10.76 20.75
CA ALA A 494 -28.80 9.33 20.99
C ALA A 494 -28.05 9.03 22.30
N GLU A 495 -28.74 8.41 23.25
CA GLU A 495 -28.16 8.07 24.54
C GLU A 495 -27.56 6.66 24.51
N LEU A 496 -26.23 6.59 24.47
CA LEU A 496 -25.53 5.31 24.59
C LEU A 496 -25.14 5.06 26.06
N ASN A 497 -25.39 3.88 26.62
CA ASN A 497 -24.92 3.49 27.95
C ASN A 497 -23.69 2.57 27.87
N ARG A 498 -23.00 2.44 29.01
CA ARG A 498 -21.84 1.55 29.20
C ARG A 498 -22.04 0.68 30.42
N ASP A 499 -23.25 0.15 30.60
CA ASP A 499 -23.66 -0.56 31.82
C ASP A 499 -22.80 -1.82 32.08
N ASP A 500 -22.41 -2.54 31.03
CA ASP A 500 -21.49 -3.69 31.10
C ASP A 500 -20.12 -3.27 31.72
N LEU A 501 -19.59 -2.10 31.31
CA LEU A 501 -18.35 -1.54 31.87
C LEU A 501 -18.56 -1.03 33.30
N ARG A 502 -19.67 -0.33 33.55
CA ARG A 502 -20.04 0.19 34.88
C ARG A 502 -20.09 -0.93 35.91
N GLU A 503 -20.73 -2.06 35.58
CA GLU A 503 -20.77 -3.23 36.44
C GLU A 503 -19.37 -3.84 36.64
N ALA A 504 -18.53 -3.86 35.60
CA ALA A 504 -17.18 -4.42 35.68
C ALA A 504 -16.25 -3.64 36.63
N ILE A 505 -16.44 -2.32 36.75
CA ILE A 505 -15.59 -1.42 37.53
C ILE A 505 -16.27 -0.81 38.77
N ALA A 506 -17.48 -1.27 39.11
CA ALA A 506 -18.32 -0.67 40.16
C ALA A 506 -17.59 -0.45 41.49
N ASP A 507 -16.77 -1.43 41.92
CA ASP A 507 -16.02 -1.38 43.19
C ASP A 507 -14.88 -0.36 43.21
N VAL A 508 -14.46 0.13 42.03
CA VAL A 508 -13.30 0.99 41.85
C VAL A 508 -13.73 2.42 41.51
N ALA A 509 -14.56 2.59 40.48
CA ALA A 509 -14.93 3.91 39.93
C ALA A 509 -16.35 3.89 39.31
N GLY A 510 -17.32 3.31 40.02
CA GLY A 510 -18.69 3.09 39.53
C GLY A 510 -19.55 4.35 39.29
N GLY A 511 -19.15 5.51 39.84
CA GLY A 511 -19.77 6.82 39.64
C GLY A 511 -18.90 7.81 38.84
N SER A 512 -17.89 7.31 38.12
CA SER A 512 -17.01 8.14 37.30
C SER A 512 -17.68 8.58 35.98
N VAL A 513 -17.34 9.77 35.48
CA VAL A 513 -18.02 10.37 34.31
C VAL A 513 -18.03 9.47 33.08
N ASN A 514 -17.04 8.59 32.91
CA ASN A 514 -16.95 7.68 31.76
C ASN A 514 -18.07 6.64 31.66
N VAL A 515 -18.72 6.30 32.78
CA VAL A 515 -19.78 5.28 32.84
C VAL A 515 -21.17 5.85 33.12
N LEU A 516 -21.26 7.15 33.41
CA LEU A 516 -22.52 7.85 33.61
C LEU A 516 -23.28 8.06 32.29
N ARG A 517 -24.59 8.32 32.41
CA ARG A 517 -25.49 8.60 31.28
C ARG A 517 -26.43 9.77 31.56
N GLY A 518 -27.12 10.25 30.53
CA GLY A 518 -28.13 11.29 30.61
C GLY A 518 -27.71 12.57 31.33
N ALA A 519 -28.62 13.08 32.16
CA ALA A 519 -28.42 14.31 32.94
C ALA A 519 -27.25 14.21 33.93
N GLU A 520 -27.05 13.03 34.53
CA GLU A 520 -25.97 12.80 35.49
C GLU A 520 -24.59 12.95 34.83
N HIS A 521 -24.42 12.36 33.65
CA HIS A 521 -23.21 12.52 32.85
C HIS A 521 -22.98 13.98 32.46
N LYS A 522 -24.03 14.68 32.00
CA LYS A 522 -23.93 16.09 31.57
C LYS A 522 -23.48 16.99 32.73
N LEU A 523 -24.12 16.84 33.89
CA LEU A 523 -23.77 17.58 35.09
C LEU A 523 -22.35 17.25 35.56
N ARG A 524 -22.01 15.96 35.65
CA ARG A 524 -20.68 15.52 36.07
C ARG A 524 -19.57 16.06 35.18
N ARG A 525 -19.74 15.98 33.86
CA ARG A 525 -18.79 16.50 32.89
C ARG A 525 -18.59 18.01 33.03
N ARG A 526 -19.66 18.77 33.26
CA ARG A 526 -19.60 20.23 33.47
C ARG A 526 -18.84 20.60 34.74
N MET A 527 -18.99 19.82 35.81
CA MET A 527 -18.25 20.02 37.07
C MET A 527 -16.75 19.69 36.95
N ILE A 528 -16.37 18.75 36.08
CA ILE A 528 -14.95 18.33 35.93
C ILE A 528 -14.20 19.17 34.92
N ALA A 529 -14.83 19.52 33.79
CA ALA A 529 -14.15 20.16 32.66
C ALA A 529 -13.30 21.40 33.04
N PRO A 530 -13.71 22.28 33.97
CA PRO A 530 -12.90 23.43 34.40
C PRO A 530 -11.52 23.08 34.97
N ALA A 531 -11.38 21.95 35.66
CA ALA A 531 -10.09 21.50 36.20
C ALA A 531 -9.08 21.08 35.13
N LEU A 532 -9.55 20.91 33.87
CA LEU A 532 -8.75 20.50 32.71
C LEU A 532 -8.76 21.59 31.61
N ARG A 533 -9.18 22.82 31.92
CA ARG A 533 -9.16 23.95 30.98
C ARG A 533 -7.75 24.54 30.82
N GLN A 534 -7.57 25.25 29.71
CA GLN A 534 -6.30 25.86 29.30
C GLN A 534 -5.59 26.69 30.38
N SER A 535 -6.34 27.41 31.23
CA SER A 535 -5.75 28.20 32.31
C SER A 535 -5.00 27.36 33.37
N ARG A 536 -5.48 26.15 33.64
CA ARG A 536 -4.84 25.19 34.56
C ARG A 536 -3.77 24.34 33.87
N LEU A 537 -3.91 24.10 32.57
CA LEU A 537 -2.93 23.33 31.80
C LEU A 537 -1.53 23.96 31.82
N ALA A 538 -1.42 25.29 31.90
CA ALA A 538 -0.13 25.97 32.03
C ALA A 538 0.62 25.53 33.29
N GLU A 539 -0.08 25.40 34.43
CA GLU A 539 0.48 24.92 35.70
C GLU A 539 0.94 23.45 35.57
N TYR A 540 0.10 22.61 34.95
CA TYR A 540 0.45 21.19 34.74
C TYR A 540 1.62 21.02 33.79
N THR A 541 1.82 21.96 32.86
CA THR A 541 2.93 21.96 31.91
C THR A 541 4.27 22.17 32.58
N VAL A 542 4.32 23.06 33.56
CA VAL A 542 5.54 23.29 34.34
C VAL A 542 5.93 22.01 35.09
N THR A 543 4.98 21.37 35.76
CA THR A 543 5.20 20.10 36.48
C THR A 543 5.62 18.98 35.52
N ALA A 544 4.92 18.81 34.40
CA ALA A 544 5.23 17.78 33.40
C ALA A 544 6.63 17.97 32.78
N ALA A 545 7.00 19.20 32.42
CA ALA A 545 8.32 19.49 31.87
C ALA A 545 9.44 19.18 32.87
N GLY A 546 9.27 19.57 34.14
CA GLY A 546 10.24 19.28 35.20
C GLY A 546 10.42 17.78 35.46
N LEU A 547 9.33 17.00 35.44
CA LEU A 547 9.36 15.55 35.59
C LEU A 547 10.00 14.86 34.38
N ALA A 548 9.63 15.26 33.16
CA ALA A 548 10.22 14.72 31.94
C ALA A 548 11.74 15.00 31.88
N ASP A 549 12.17 16.20 32.27
CA ASP A 549 13.59 16.53 32.30
C ASP A 549 14.36 15.72 33.35
N THR A 550 13.82 15.64 34.58
CA THR A 550 14.41 14.87 35.69
C THR A 550 14.51 13.38 35.34
N TRP A 551 13.44 12.82 34.76
CA TRP A 551 13.42 11.44 34.27
C TRP A 551 14.48 11.21 33.20
N SER A 552 14.52 12.07 32.17
CA SER A 552 15.47 11.91 31.07
C SER A 552 16.92 12.04 31.55
N ALA A 553 17.21 12.91 32.51
CA ALA A 553 18.54 13.04 33.12
C ALA A 553 18.96 11.81 33.95
N ALA A 554 18.00 11.05 34.49
CA ALA A 554 18.25 9.86 35.30
C ALA A 554 18.49 8.59 34.48
N LEU A 555 18.24 8.62 33.16
CA LEU A 555 18.44 7.45 32.30
C LEU A 555 19.94 7.05 32.18
N PRO A 556 20.25 5.74 32.15
CA PRO A 556 21.64 5.27 32.15
C PRO A 556 22.29 5.34 30.75
N ALA A 557 23.41 6.04 30.64
CA ALA A 557 24.21 6.06 29.41
C ALA A 557 24.85 4.70 29.12
N GLY A 558 24.72 4.22 27.88
CA GLY A 558 25.18 2.89 27.44
C GLY A 558 24.37 1.72 28.03
N GLY A 559 23.34 2.00 28.83
CA GLY A 559 22.46 0.99 29.42
C GLY A 559 21.42 0.47 28.43
N ARG A 560 21.02 -0.80 28.60
CA ARG A 560 19.84 -1.36 27.94
C ARG A 560 18.61 -1.06 28.79
N VAL A 561 17.61 -0.42 28.20
CA VAL A 561 16.32 -0.10 28.84
C VAL A 561 15.17 -0.52 27.93
N ASP A 562 13.99 -0.73 28.51
CA ASP A 562 12.74 -0.87 27.75
C ASP A 562 12.00 0.47 27.79
N LEU A 563 11.96 1.17 26.65
CA LEU A 563 11.27 2.46 26.58
C LEU A 563 9.78 2.35 26.87
N MET A 564 9.15 1.18 26.69
CA MET A 564 7.74 1.02 27.06
C MET A 564 7.53 1.06 28.57
N ASP A 565 8.46 0.49 29.34
CA ASP A 565 8.44 0.55 30.80
C ASP A 565 8.74 1.97 31.29
N GLU A 566 9.70 2.65 30.66
CA GLU A 566 10.03 4.04 30.96
C GLU A 566 8.86 5.00 30.66
N ALA A 567 8.18 4.82 29.52
CA ALA A 567 6.99 5.61 29.18
C ALA A 567 5.88 5.46 30.23
N HIS A 568 5.64 4.23 30.69
CA HIS A 568 4.65 3.99 31.76
C HIS A 568 5.06 4.65 33.07
N GLY A 569 6.32 4.54 33.46
CA GLY A 569 6.84 5.13 34.69
C GLY A 569 6.70 6.65 34.69
N LEU A 570 7.19 7.31 33.64
CA LEU A 570 7.10 8.76 33.48
C LEU A 570 5.65 9.25 33.50
N VAL A 571 4.79 8.69 32.64
CA VAL A 571 3.40 9.13 32.54
C VAL A 571 2.64 8.92 33.85
N LEU A 572 2.89 7.82 34.57
CA LEU A 572 2.30 7.58 35.88
C LEU A 572 2.73 8.64 36.90
N ASP A 573 4.00 9.02 36.89
CA ASP A 573 4.53 10.04 37.80
C ASP A 573 4.01 11.43 37.44
N THR A 574 3.92 11.77 36.16
CA THR A 574 3.32 13.02 35.69
C THR A 574 1.84 13.12 36.08
N VAL A 575 1.03 12.10 35.74
CA VAL A 575 -0.41 12.11 36.09
C VAL A 575 -0.60 12.15 37.60
N SER A 576 0.18 11.38 38.37
CA SER A 576 0.05 11.39 39.84
C SER A 576 0.42 12.74 40.44
N SER A 577 1.44 13.42 39.92
CA SER A 577 1.91 14.71 40.44
C SER A 577 1.01 15.87 40.04
N THR A 578 0.43 15.85 38.84
CA THR A 578 -0.53 16.87 38.38
C THR A 578 -1.92 16.67 38.96
N LEU A 579 -2.28 15.44 39.37
CA LEU A 579 -3.49 15.18 40.15
C LEU A 579 -3.31 15.56 41.62
N PHE A 580 -2.14 15.25 42.21
CA PHE A 580 -1.90 15.44 43.64
C PHE A 580 -0.52 16.07 43.93
N THR A 581 -0.49 17.39 44.06
CA THR A 581 0.74 18.14 44.35
C THR A 581 1.04 18.23 45.85
N ALA A 582 0.02 18.26 46.72
CA ALA A 582 0.24 18.27 48.16
C ALA A 582 1.14 17.09 48.62
N GLU A 583 2.02 17.32 49.59
CA GLU A 583 2.74 16.25 50.27
C GLU A 583 1.77 15.47 51.17
N PHE A 584 1.14 14.42 50.63
CA PHE A 584 0.40 13.42 51.41
C PHE A 584 1.25 12.15 51.47
N SER A 585 1.09 11.36 52.55
CA SER A 585 2.10 10.39 52.98
C SER A 585 2.73 9.57 51.84
N GLU A 586 4.05 9.40 51.88
CA GLU A 586 4.77 8.69 50.83
C GLU A 586 4.34 7.21 50.68
N THR A 587 3.74 6.68 51.74
CA THR A 587 3.07 5.38 51.75
C THR A 587 1.83 5.33 50.85
N ALA A 588 1.08 6.43 50.71
CA ALA A 588 -0.11 6.53 49.86
C ALA A 588 0.29 6.62 48.37
N ARG A 589 1.28 7.44 48.02
CA ARG A 589 1.85 7.52 46.66
C ARG A 589 2.38 6.16 46.19
N ARG A 590 3.19 5.49 47.02
CA ARG A 590 3.67 4.13 46.74
C ARG A 590 2.52 3.14 46.53
N ARG A 591 1.47 3.19 47.37
CA ARG A 591 0.30 2.32 47.22
C ARG A 591 -0.48 2.57 45.94
N ILE A 592 -0.57 3.81 45.46
CA ILE A 592 -1.19 4.11 44.16
C ILE A 592 -0.36 3.45 43.05
N ARG A 593 0.95 3.68 43.04
CA ARG A 593 1.90 3.11 42.07
C ARG A 593 1.86 1.57 42.01
N ASP A 594 1.79 0.90 43.17
CA ASP A 594 1.80 -0.56 43.27
C ASP A 594 0.47 -1.24 42.86
N ASN A 595 -0.64 -0.50 42.88
CA ASN A 595 -1.98 -1.06 42.67
C ASN A 595 -2.57 -0.74 41.31
N VAL A 596 -2.31 0.46 40.76
CA VAL A 596 -2.92 0.93 39.50
C VAL A 596 -2.62 -0.01 38.32
N PRO A 597 -1.37 -0.38 37.99
CA PRO A 597 -1.08 -1.16 36.78
C PRO A 597 -1.85 -2.49 36.70
N TRP A 598 -1.93 -3.21 37.83
CA TRP A 598 -2.67 -4.48 37.88
C TRP A 598 -4.19 -4.26 37.77
N LEU A 599 -4.74 -3.19 38.36
CA LEU A 599 -6.17 -2.88 38.24
C LEU A 599 -6.53 -2.56 36.78
N LEU A 600 -5.73 -1.73 36.09
CA LEU A 600 -5.97 -1.38 34.68
C LEU A 600 -5.97 -2.61 33.78
N SER A 601 -5.00 -3.50 33.97
CA SER A 601 -4.91 -4.77 33.27
C SER A 601 -6.17 -5.66 33.41
N GLN A 602 -6.93 -5.49 34.50
CA GLN A 602 -8.15 -6.27 34.73
C GLN A 602 -9.41 -5.63 34.15
N VAL A 603 -9.44 -4.32 33.87
CA VAL A 603 -10.66 -3.63 33.39
C VAL A 603 -11.15 -4.23 32.07
N ILE A 604 -10.27 -4.37 31.08
CA ILE A 604 -10.63 -4.88 29.75
C ILE A 604 -11.07 -6.35 29.84
N LEU A 605 -10.31 -7.17 30.58
CA LEU A 605 -10.65 -8.57 30.77
C LEU A 605 -11.99 -8.75 31.52
N ARG A 606 -12.29 -7.93 32.53
CA ARG A 606 -13.55 -7.99 33.28
C ARG A 606 -14.75 -7.51 32.46
N THR A 607 -14.53 -6.59 31.52
CA THR A 607 -15.57 -6.07 30.62
C THR A 607 -15.88 -7.06 29.49
N ALA A 608 -14.86 -7.75 28.98
CA ALA A 608 -15.02 -8.73 27.90
C ALA A 608 -15.64 -10.06 28.35
N LEU A 609 -15.49 -10.43 29.63
CA LEU A 609 -16.00 -11.70 30.16
C LEU A 609 -17.49 -11.63 30.52
N PRO A 610 -18.30 -12.63 30.12
CA PRO A 610 -19.69 -12.75 30.56
C PRO A 610 -19.80 -12.76 32.10
N PRO A 611 -20.87 -12.18 32.70
CA PRO A 611 -21.03 -12.10 34.15
C PRO A 611 -20.87 -13.45 34.87
N GLN A 612 -21.34 -14.54 34.26
CA GLN A 612 -21.24 -15.89 34.79
C GLN A 612 -19.78 -16.33 34.93
N ILE A 613 -18.97 -16.14 33.88
CA ILE A 613 -17.54 -16.49 33.87
C ILE A 613 -16.75 -15.54 34.77
N ARG A 614 -17.08 -14.25 34.77
CA ARG A 614 -16.48 -13.26 35.67
C ARG A 614 -16.65 -13.66 37.13
N ARG A 615 -17.83 -14.14 37.54
CA ARG A 615 -18.12 -14.60 38.91
C ARG A 615 -17.28 -15.82 39.34
N LEU A 616 -16.94 -16.70 38.40
CA LEU A 616 -16.09 -17.88 38.67
C LEU A 616 -14.63 -17.54 38.98
N ARG A 617 -14.15 -16.33 38.65
CA ARG A 617 -12.77 -15.88 38.90
C ARG A 617 -12.54 -15.46 40.36
N VAL A 618 -12.94 -16.29 41.33
CA VAL A 618 -12.98 -15.96 42.77
C VAL A 618 -11.67 -15.37 43.30
N ILE A 619 -10.52 -15.97 42.96
CA ILE A 619 -9.20 -15.48 43.42
C ILE A 619 -8.90 -14.09 42.85
N ALA A 620 -9.14 -13.89 41.54
CA ALA A 620 -8.90 -12.61 40.89
C ALA A 620 -9.89 -11.53 41.37
N ASN A 621 -11.15 -11.89 41.63
CA ASN A 621 -12.17 -10.98 42.16
C ASN A 621 -11.85 -10.54 43.59
N ARG A 622 -11.44 -11.45 44.48
CA ARG A 622 -10.98 -11.09 45.83
C ARG A 622 -9.73 -10.20 45.80
N ARG A 623 -8.82 -10.43 44.86
CA ARG A 623 -7.65 -9.57 44.66
C ARG A 623 -8.05 -8.19 44.14
N TRP A 624 -9.01 -8.12 43.23
CA TRP A 624 -9.62 -6.89 42.71
C TRP A 624 -10.25 -6.07 43.82
N GLU A 625 -11.20 -6.62 44.57
CA GLU A 625 -11.90 -5.92 45.66
C GLU A 625 -10.92 -5.37 46.71
N ARG A 626 -9.89 -6.13 47.06
CA ARG A 626 -8.86 -5.69 48.01
C ARG A 626 -8.02 -4.53 47.46
N LYS A 627 -7.52 -4.63 46.22
CA LYS A 627 -6.73 -3.57 45.60
C LYS A 627 -7.57 -2.32 45.34
N ALA A 628 -8.84 -2.49 44.94
CA ALA A 628 -9.83 -1.43 44.78
C ALA A 628 -10.04 -0.65 46.09
N ARG A 629 -10.32 -1.36 47.20
CA ARG A 629 -10.48 -0.74 48.52
C ARG A 629 -9.23 0.00 48.97
N HIS A 630 -8.04 -0.58 48.76
CA HIS A 630 -6.78 0.08 49.13
C HIS A 630 -6.55 1.36 48.33
N LEU A 631 -6.82 1.34 47.02
CA LEU A 631 -6.69 2.51 46.15
C LEU A 631 -7.68 3.62 46.56
N ARG A 632 -8.96 3.28 46.72
CA ARG A 632 -10.00 4.23 47.17
C ARG A 632 -9.65 4.83 48.53
N ALA A 633 -9.20 4.03 49.49
CA ALA A 633 -8.81 4.51 50.81
C ALA A 633 -7.59 5.45 50.75
N ALA A 634 -6.61 5.17 49.89
CA ALA A 634 -5.44 6.03 49.72
C ALA A 634 -5.81 7.40 49.13
N ILE A 635 -6.65 7.41 48.09
CA ILE A 635 -7.12 8.66 47.46
C ILE A 635 -8.06 9.42 48.40
N GLY A 636 -8.95 8.73 49.12
CA GLY A 636 -9.81 9.34 50.12
C GLY A 636 -9.01 10.01 51.25
N ALA A 637 -7.94 9.36 51.75
CA ALA A 637 -7.05 9.97 52.73
C ALA A 637 -6.36 11.22 52.19
N ALA A 638 -5.96 11.23 50.91
CA ALA A 638 -5.43 12.44 50.27
C ALA A 638 -6.48 13.55 50.24
N ILE A 639 -7.69 13.29 49.76
CA ILE A 639 -8.78 14.29 49.65
C ILE A 639 -9.13 14.89 51.01
N THR A 640 -9.16 14.08 52.08
CA THR A 640 -9.36 14.58 53.45
C THR A 640 -8.28 15.60 53.83
N GLU A 641 -7.03 15.36 53.46
CA GLU A 641 -5.93 16.30 53.71
C GLU A 641 -6.07 17.59 52.89
N TYR A 642 -6.49 17.51 51.62
CA TYR A 642 -6.80 18.70 50.81
C TYR A 642 -7.88 19.57 51.47
N ARG A 643 -8.96 18.94 51.97
CA ARG A 643 -10.03 19.66 52.68
C ARG A 643 -9.57 20.23 54.02
N ARG A 644 -8.65 19.55 54.71
CA ARG A 644 -8.10 20.02 55.99
C ARG A 644 -7.23 21.26 55.80
N ARG A 645 -6.40 21.29 54.75
CA ARG A 645 -5.50 22.41 54.45
C ARG A 645 -6.25 23.61 53.89
N ASP A 646 -7.31 23.37 53.11
CA ASP A 646 -8.08 24.41 52.41
C ASP A 646 -7.19 25.42 51.66
N GLU A 647 -6.18 24.91 50.96
CA GLU A 647 -5.29 25.67 50.06
C GLU A 647 -5.51 25.26 48.59
N ASP A 648 -5.16 26.13 47.64
CA ASP A 648 -5.09 25.77 46.22
C ASP A 648 -3.65 25.33 45.91
N PHE A 649 -3.50 24.08 45.46
CA PHE A 649 -2.20 23.48 45.17
C PHE A 649 -1.86 23.55 43.69
N ASN A 650 -2.70 24.22 42.88
CA ASN A 650 -2.55 24.29 41.43
C ASN A 650 -2.52 22.90 40.77
N ASP A 651 -3.32 21.99 41.32
CA ASP A 651 -3.50 20.63 40.83
C ASP A 651 -4.98 20.34 40.54
N VAL A 652 -5.23 19.20 39.87
CA VAL A 652 -6.58 18.84 39.45
C VAL A 652 -7.50 18.64 40.66
N VAL A 653 -7.03 18.03 41.75
CA VAL A 653 -7.88 17.70 42.91
C VAL A 653 -8.29 18.96 43.67
N SER A 654 -7.38 19.89 43.93
CA SER A 654 -7.69 21.18 44.54
C SER A 654 -8.67 21.98 43.67
N ALA A 655 -8.50 21.96 42.34
CA ALA A 655 -9.46 22.56 41.41
C ALA A 655 -10.86 21.91 41.50
N LEU A 656 -10.95 20.58 41.54
CA LEU A 656 -12.22 19.85 41.66
C LEU A 656 -12.92 20.10 43.00
N ILE A 657 -12.17 20.18 44.11
CA ILE A 657 -12.71 20.47 45.45
C ILE A 657 -13.32 21.86 45.52
N ARG A 658 -12.66 22.85 44.88
CA ARG A 658 -13.05 24.26 44.92
C ARG A 658 -14.13 24.61 43.89
N HIS A 659 -14.30 23.79 42.85
CA HIS A 659 -15.25 24.08 41.79
C HIS A 659 -16.71 23.97 42.28
N THR A 660 -17.50 24.98 41.93
CA THR A 660 -18.96 24.99 42.09
C THR A 660 -19.58 25.19 40.72
N ASP A 661 -20.55 24.34 40.37
CA ASP A 661 -21.26 24.44 39.10
C ASP A 661 -22.04 25.76 39.02
N PRO A 662 -21.80 26.63 38.03
CA PRO A 662 -22.43 27.95 37.98
C PRO A 662 -23.94 27.89 37.69
N GLU A 663 -24.43 26.81 37.06
CA GLU A 663 -25.86 26.67 36.73
C GLU A 663 -26.68 26.11 37.89
N THR A 664 -26.15 25.12 38.61
CA THR A 664 -26.92 24.39 39.64
C THR A 664 -26.47 24.70 41.07
N GLY A 665 -25.32 25.35 41.25
CA GLY A 665 -24.68 25.51 42.56
C GLY A 665 -24.11 24.21 43.14
N ALA A 666 -24.14 23.10 42.39
CA ALA A 666 -23.68 21.81 42.86
C ALA A 666 -22.15 21.77 43.04
N ARG A 667 -21.70 20.96 44.01
CA ARG A 667 -20.29 20.64 44.26
C ARG A 667 -20.08 19.12 44.20
N LEU A 668 -18.86 18.71 43.88
CA LEU A 668 -18.50 17.29 43.93
C LEU A 668 -18.37 16.85 45.39
N SER A 669 -18.96 15.69 45.72
CA SER A 669 -18.71 15.00 46.99
C SER A 669 -17.33 14.35 46.97
N ASP A 670 -16.84 13.93 48.12
CA ASP A 670 -15.53 13.26 48.22
C ASP A 670 -15.52 11.96 47.42
N ASP A 671 -16.58 11.15 47.50
CA ASP A 671 -16.72 9.94 46.69
C ASP A 671 -16.70 10.23 45.19
N HIS A 672 -17.32 11.34 44.76
CA HIS A 672 -17.28 11.77 43.38
C HIS A 672 -15.86 12.14 42.95
N ILE A 673 -15.12 12.89 43.78
CA ILE A 673 -13.73 13.27 43.48
C ILE A 673 -12.83 12.02 43.43
N ILE A 674 -13.03 11.05 44.33
CA ILE A 674 -12.32 9.76 44.32
C ILE A 674 -12.56 9.03 42.99
N ASP A 675 -13.83 8.92 42.57
CA ASP A 675 -14.19 8.25 41.32
C ASP A 675 -13.52 8.89 40.10
N GLU A 676 -13.52 10.22 40.02
CA GLU A 676 -12.90 10.94 38.90
C GLU A 676 -11.36 10.87 38.94
N ALA A 677 -10.74 10.96 40.11
CA ALA A 677 -9.28 10.82 40.24
C ALA A 677 -8.81 9.42 39.80
N ILE A 678 -9.55 8.38 40.17
CA ILE A 678 -9.27 7.00 39.71
C ILE A 678 -9.46 6.90 38.19
N LEU A 679 -10.50 7.51 37.63
CA LEU A 679 -10.72 7.52 36.18
C LEU A 679 -9.57 8.22 35.44
N MET A 680 -9.07 9.35 35.96
CA MET A 680 -7.95 10.09 35.34
C MET A 680 -6.66 9.27 35.37
N LEU A 681 -6.35 8.61 36.50
CA LEU A 681 -5.22 7.65 36.57
C LEU A 681 -5.40 6.49 35.59
N ALA A 682 -6.61 5.94 35.50
CA ALA A 682 -6.89 4.77 34.69
C ALA A 682 -6.89 5.04 33.19
N GLY A 683 -7.57 6.12 32.77
CA GLY A 683 -7.69 6.50 31.37
C GLY A 683 -6.46 7.23 30.83
N GLY A 684 -5.71 7.92 31.69
CA GLY A 684 -4.54 8.70 31.28
C GLY A 684 -3.30 7.83 31.06
N VAL A 685 -2.95 6.96 32.01
CA VAL A 685 -1.62 6.34 32.04
C VAL A 685 -1.37 5.40 30.87
N GLY A 686 -2.22 4.38 30.66
CA GLY A 686 -1.99 3.37 29.62
C GLY A 686 -2.03 3.92 28.19
N SER A 687 -3.00 4.79 27.92
CA SER A 687 -3.18 5.39 26.58
C SER A 687 -2.03 6.35 26.22
N MET A 688 -1.63 7.25 27.14
CA MET A 688 -0.53 8.18 26.87
C MET A 688 0.82 7.46 26.79
N ALA A 689 1.08 6.48 27.65
CA ALA A 689 2.31 5.67 27.59
C ALA A 689 2.40 4.90 26.26
N SER A 690 1.30 4.29 25.81
CA SER A 690 1.25 3.57 24.53
C SER A 690 1.53 4.47 23.34
N LEU A 691 0.92 5.66 23.29
CA LEU A 691 1.16 6.63 22.22
C LEU A 691 2.58 7.19 22.25
N THR A 692 3.13 7.46 23.44
CA THR A 692 4.52 7.90 23.62
C THR A 692 5.50 6.82 23.13
N GLY A 693 5.28 5.56 23.50
CA GLY A 693 6.07 4.43 23.03
C GLY A 693 6.00 4.27 21.51
N TRP A 694 4.82 4.38 20.90
CA TRP A 694 4.70 4.35 19.43
C TRP A 694 5.39 5.53 18.75
N LEU A 695 5.31 6.74 19.31
CA LEU A 695 6.04 7.89 18.79
C LEU A 695 7.54 7.59 18.74
N TRP A 696 8.12 7.14 19.86
CA TRP A 696 9.54 6.80 19.93
C TRP A 696 9.92 5.69 18.95
N HIS A 697 9.10 4.64 18.85
CA HIS A 697 9.30 3.56 17.89
C HIS A 697 9.27 4.05 16.43
N GLU A 698 8.31 4.88 16.06
CA GLU A 698 8.16 5.37 14.69
C GLU A 698 9.27 6.36 14.32
N VAL A 699 9.75 7.18 15.27
CA VAL A 699 10.92 8.06 15.11
C VAL A 699 12.20 7.26 14.92
N MET A 700 12.45 6.23 15.75
CA MET A 700 13.64 5.38 15.61
C MET A 700 13.71 4.64 14.27
N ARG A 701 12.56 4.33 13.67
CA ARG A 701 12.46 3.66 12.37
C ARG A 701 12.59 4.59 11.17
N ARG A 702 12.61 5.91 11.39
CA ARG A 702 12.57 6.94 10.35
C ARG A 702 13.64 8.00 10.59
N PRO A 703 14.86 7.79 10.05
CA PRO A 703 15.96 8.73 10.22
C PRO A 703 15.61 10.15 9.77
N ASP A 704 14.84 10.30 8.69
CA ASP A 704 14.38 11.60 8.17
C ASP A 704 13.51 12.37 9.16
N VAL A 705 12.55 11.69 9.82
CA VAL A 705 11.73 12.28 10.88
C VAL A 705 12.58 12.58 12.11
N ALA A 706 13.47 11.67 12.50
CA ALA A 706 14.34 11.84 13.65
C ALA A 706 15.30 13.04 13.49
N GLU A 707 15.92 13.22 12.32
CA GLU A 707 16.80 14.36 12.04
C GLU A 707 16.05 15.69 12.08
N ARG A 708 14.83 15.76 11.54
CA ARG A 708 14.01 16.98 11.59
C ARG A 708 13.58 17.34 13.02
N ILE A 709 13.20 16.34 13.83
CA ILE A 709 12.91 16.57 15.25
C ILE A 709 14.17 17.04 15.97
N ARG A 710 15.35 16.45 15.68
CA ARG A 710 16.62 16.86 16.31
C ARG A 710 16.95 18.31 15.99
N ALA A 711 16.87 18.69 14.72
CA ALA A 711 17.11 20.07 14.29
C ALA A 711 16.18 21.06 15.00
N GLU A 712 14.88 20.76 15.10
CA GLU A 712 13.92 21.57 15.86
C GLU A 712 14.29 21.64 17.34
N LEU A 713 14.67 20.53 17.97
CA LEU A 713 15.07 20.51 19.38
C LEU A 713 16.39 21.27 19.62
N ASP A 714 17.36 21.20 18.70
CA ASP A 714 18.59 21.98 18.77
C ASP A 714 18.32 23.49 18.70
N GLU A 715 17.37 23.90 17.86
CA GLU A 715 16.98 25.31 17.70
C GLU A 715 16.16 25.83 18.90
N VAL A 716 15.16 25.07 19.35
CA VAL A 716 14.20 25.52 20.36
C VAL A 716 14.70 25.28 21.79
N VAL A 717 15.31 24.13 22.07
CA VAL A 717 15.74 23.72 23.42
C VAL A 717 17.23 23.95 23.64
N GLY A 718 18.05 23.75 22.61
CA GLY A 718 19.50 23.81 22.70
C GLY A 718 20.09 22.76 23.65
N ALA A 719 21.18 23.12 24.34
CA ALA A 719 21.86 22.24 25.30
C ALA A 719 21.20 22.19 26.71
N GLY A 720 20.16 23.00 26.93
CA GLY A 720 19.48 23.14 28.20
C GLY A 720 18.42 22.06 28.48
N PRO A 721 17.79 22.10 29.67
CA PRO A 721 16.65 21.23 29.97
C PRO A 721 15.39 21.66 29.19
N VAL A 722 14.44 20.73 29.02
CA VAL A 722 13.15 21.05 28.40
C VAL A 722 12.29 21.85 29.38
N HIS A 723 11.81 23.01 28.95
CA HIS A 723 10.93 23.89 29.73
C HIS A 723 9.53 23.98 29.14
N ALA A 724 8.59 24.49 29.94
CA ALA A 724 7.20 24.65 29.55
C ALA A 724 7.03 25.60 28.35
N GLU A 725 7.83 26.66 28.26
CA GLU A 725 7.73 27.65 27.17
C GLU A 725 8.10 27.05 25.81
N HIS A 726 9.01 26.07 25.77
CA HIS A 726 9.46 25.45 24.53
C HIS A 726 8.31 24.78 23.77
N ILE A 727 7.27 24.30 24.48
CA ILE A 727 6.21 23.54 23.83
C ILE A 727 5.49 24.34 22.75
N ALA A 728 5.40 25.67 22.85
CA ALA A 728 4.75 26.50 21.85
C ALA A 728 5.44 26.37 20.48
N GLU A 729 6.77 26.32 20.48
CA GLU A 729 7.65 26.38 19.30
C GLU A 729 7.93 25.00 18.67
N LEU A 730 7.70 23.89 19.40
CA LEU A 730 7.90 22.50 18.92
C LEU A 730 6.84 22.07 17.87
N THR A 731 6.83 22.75 16.73
CA THR A 731 5.82 22.65 15.68
C THR A 731 5.85 21.30 14.97
N TYR A 732 7.03 20.85 14.54
CA TYR A 732 7.22 19.58 13.85
C TYR A 732 6.99 18.40 14.80
N LEU A 733 7.48 18.46 16.04
CA LEU A 733 7.18 17.41 17.02
C LEU A 733 5.67 17.28 17.28
N LYS A 734 4.91 18.39 17.34
CA LYS A 734 3.44 18.33 17.41
C LYS A 734 2.79 17.69 16.18
N GLN A 735 3.34 17.90 14.99
CA GLN A 735 2.88 17.23 13.78
C GLN A 735 3.13 15.71 13.86
N VAL A 736 4.30 15.31 14.39
CA VAL A 736 4.63 13.91 14.63
C VAL A 736 3.70 13.29 15.67
N VAL A 737 3.41 13.98 16.78
CA VAL A 737 2.42 13.55 17.78
C VAL A 737 1.04 13.37 17.16
N SER A 738 0.61 14.32 16.33
CA SER A 738 -0.69 14.26 15.63
C SER A 738 -0.75 13.06 14.68
N GLU A 739 0.35 12.77 13.98
CA GLU A 739 0.44 11.60 13.11
C GLU A 739 0.50 10.29 13.91
N THR A 740 1.16 10.25 15.06
CA THR A 740 1.13 9.09 15.97
C THR A 740 -0.28 8.81 16.47
N LEU A 741 -1.04 9.83 16.85
CA LEU A 741 -2.45 9.69 17.25
C LEU A 741 -3.32 9.17 16.10
N ARG A 742 -3.07 9.62 14.87
CA ARG A 742 -3.76 9.11 13.68
C ARG A 742 -3.43 7.64 13.42
N PHE A 743 -2.15 7.31 13.45
CA PHE A 743 -1.60 6.02 13.04
C PHE A 743 -1.83 4.91 14.08
N TRP A 744 -1.70 5.24 15.37
CA TRP A 744 -1.73 4.25 16.46
C TRP A 744 -2.86 4.46 17.46
N GLY A 745 -3.74 5.43 17.23
CA GLY A 745 -4.80 5.83 18.15
C GLY A 745 -5.84 4.75 18.49
N PRO A 746 -6.92 5.14 19.18
CA PRO A 746 -7.92 4.19 19.67
C PRO A 746 -8.49 3.28 18.59
N TRP A 747 -8.44 1.97 18.83
CA TRP A 747 -8.80 0.99 17.80
C TRP A 747 -10.30 0.72 17.72
N ILE A 748 -11.05 0.87 18.80
CA ILE A 748 -12.51 0.73 18.81
C ILE A 748 -13.17 1.44 19.99
N SER A 749 -14.37 1.96 19.77
CA SER A 749 -15.25 2.50 20.80
C SER A 749 -16.64 1.86 20.69
N ALA A 750 -17.26 1.60 21.84
CA ALA A 750 -18.57 0.95 21.91
C ALA A 750 -19.47 1.57 22.99
N GLY A 751 -20.77 1.51 22.75
CA GLY A 751 -21.84 1.78 23.72
C GLY A 751 -23.12 1.05 23.33
N ASN A 752 -23.97 0.74 24.29
CA ASN A 752 -25.27 0.12 24.03
C ASN A 752 -26.34 1.22 23.88
N ALA A 753 -27.24 1.08 22.93
CA ALA A 753 -28.37 1.99 22.77
C ALA A 753 -29.26 1.97 24.04
N SER A 754 -29.61 3.15 24.56
CA SER A 754 -30.58 3.34 25.66
C SER A 754 -31.91 3.81 25.07
N GLY A 755 -32.61 2.89 24.42
CA GLY A 755 -33.75 3.14 23.54
C GLY A 755 -33.40 2.97 22.05
N PRO A 756 -34.39 2.95 21.15
CA PRO A 756 -34.15 2.92 19.71
C PRO A 756 -33.33 4.12 19.23
N VAL A 757 -32.31 3.90 18.41
CA VAL A 757 -31.43 4.95 17.87
C VAL A 757 -31.53 4.97 16.35
N THR A 758 -31.90 6.11 15.78
CA THR A 758 -31.88 6.32 14.32
C THR A 758 -30.54 6.93 13.92
N VAL A 759 -29.87 6.31 12.93
CA VAL A 759 -28.59 6.77 12.37
C VAL A 759 -28.61 6.58 10.85
N GLY A 760 -28.37 7.65 10.09
CA GLY A 760 -28.45 7.63 8.62
C GLY A 760 -29.79 7.13 8.08
N GLY A 761 -30.89 7.37 8.82
CA GLY A 761 -32.24 6.88 8.51
C GLY A 761 -32.53 5.43 8.93
N LEU A 762 -31.55 4.68 9.42
CA LEU A 762 -31.72 3.31 9.93
C LEU A 762 -32.00 3.33 11.44
N THR A 763 -33.11 2.71 11.87
CA THR A 763 -33.43 2.55 13.29
C THR A 763 -32.82 1.28 13.86
N ILE A 764 -31.85 1.44 14.75
CA ILE A 764 -31.20 0.38 15.53
C ILE A 764 -32.01 0.13 16.80
N PRO A 765 -32.34 -1.14 17.15
CA PRO A 765 -33.16 -1.45 18.31
C PRO A 765 -32.47 -1.14 19.64
N ASP A 766 -33.30 -0.93 20.67
CA ASP A 766 -32.87 -0.77 22.06
C ASP A 766 -31.95 -1.92 22.54
N GLY A 767 -30.99 -1.60 23.40
CA GLY A 767 -30.04 -2.54 23.98
C GLY A 767 -28.98 -3.07 23.02
N THR A 768 -28.99 -2.65 21.74
CA THR A 768 -28.01 -3.10 20.74
C THR A 768 -26.71 -2.32 20.86
N ALA A 769 -25.57 -2.99 20.68
CA ALA A 769 -24.26 -2.35 20.67
C ALA A 769 -24.08 -1.51 19.39
N ILE A 770 -23.80 -0.22 19.57
CA ILE A 770 -23.38 0.71 18.50
C ILE A 770 -21.89 0.98 18.71
N MET A 771 -21.13 0.78 17.64
CA MET A 771 -19.67 0.78 17.68
C MET A 771 -19.11 1.65 16.57
N PHE A 772 -17.92 2.19 16.78
CA PHE A 772 -17.13 2.84 15.73
C PHE A 772 -15.66 2.66 16.03
N SER A 773 -14.83 2.75 15.00
CA SER A 773 -13.39 2.62 15.13
C SER A 773 -12.72 3.90 14.62
N PRO A 774 -12.13 4.73 15.50
CA PRO A 774 -11.28 5.83 15.07
C PRO A 774 -10.15 5.33 14.18
N TYR A 775 -9.52 4.21 14.54
CA TYR A 775 -8.48 3.58 13.72
C TYR A 775 -8.93 3.24 12.31
N LEU A 776 -10.14 2.67 12.13
CA LEU A 776 -10.73 2.43 10.80
C LEU A 776 -10.82 3.72 10.00
N VAL A 777 -11.47 4.75 10.55
CA VAL A 777 -11.69 6.03 9.84
C VAL A 777 -10.35 6.74 9.55
N GLN A 778 -9.41 6.68 10.48
CA GLN A 778 -8.07 7.28 10.36
C GLN A 778 -7.14 6.55 9.39
N HIS A 779 -7.45 5.29 9.05
CA HIS A 779 -6.76 4.50 8.02
C HIS A 779 -7.57 4.39 6.73
N ASP A 780 -8.68 5.11 6.62
CA ASP A 780 -9.50 5.10 5.44
C ASP A 780 -8.90 6.03 4.38
N PRO A 781 -8.58 5.52 3.19
CA PRO A 781 -8.00 6.35 2.16
C PRO A 781 -8.94 7.49 1.73
N ARG A 782 -10.26 7.36 1.88
CA ARG A 782 -11.20 8.43 1.51
C ARG A 782 -10.97 9.72 2.31
N HIS A 783 -10.47 9.60 3.55
CA HIS A 783 -10.28 10.74 4.45
C HIS A 783 -8.80 11.09 4.68
N PHE A 784 -7.88 10.13 4.53
CA PHE A 784 -6.45 10.31 4.79
C PHE A 784 -5.59 9.79 3.63
N PRO A 785 -5.02 10.67 2.77
CA PRO A 785 -4.01 10.35 1.74
C PRO A 785 -2.94 9.35 2.16
N ASN A 786 -2.81 8.20 1.50
CA ASN A 786 -1.83 7.16 1.87
C ASN A 786 -1.86 6.78 3.37
N PRO A 787 -2.97 6.20 3.83
CA PRO A 787 -3.23 6.03 5.27
C PRO A 787 -2.19 5.15 5.98
N GLU A 788 -1.59 4.22 5.27
CA GLU A 788 -0.55 3.29 5.75
C GLU A 788 0.85 3.94 5.89
N ALA A 789 1.04 5.15 5.36
CA ALA A 789 2.29 5.90 5.50
C ALA A 789 2.22 6.80 6.75
N PHE A 790 3.23 6.70 7.60
CA PHE A 790 3.44 7.63 8.71
C PHE A 790 4.07 8.91 8.15
N ASP A 791 3.26 9.95 8.01
CA ASP A 791 3.61 11.21 7.34
C ASP A 791 3.23 12.41 8.22
N PRO A 792 4.17 12.96 9.01
CA PRO A 792 3.92 14.14 9.84
C PRO A 792 3.52 15.38 9.02
N ASP A 793 4.01 15.52 7.79
CA ASP A 793 3.77 16.72 6.97
C ASP A 793 2.31 16.85 6.53
N ARG A 794 1.50 15.80 6.72
CA ARG A 794 0.04 15.83 6.59
C ARG A 794 -0.61 16.89 7.49
N TRP A 795 0.01 17.17 8.64
CA TRP A 795 -0.46 18.15 9.62
C TRP A 795 0.16 19.54 9.41
N SER A 796 0.97 19.71 8.36
CA SER A 796 1.56 21.00 8.00
C SER A 796 0.51 21.98 7.47
N PRO A 797 0.70 23.31 7.62
CA PRO A 797 -0.22 24.30 7.08
C PRO A 797 -0.52 24.15 5.58
N GLY A 798 0.45 23.67 4.80
CA GLY A 798 0.31 23.49 3.34
C GLY A 798 -0.50 22.26 2.93
N ARG A 799 -0.59 21.23 3.79
CA ARG A 799 -1.23 19.94 3.45
C ARG A 799 -2.43 19.57 4.32
N VAL A 800 -2.67 20.29 5.42
CA VAL A 800 -3.81 20.04 6.31
C VAL A 800 -5.18 20.19 5.62
N ALA A 801 -5.24 20.82 4.44
CA ALA A 801 -6.44 20.90 3.62
C ALA A 801 -6.73 19.58 2.87
N GLU A 802 -5.74 18.70 2.71
CA GLU A 802 -5.87 17.38 2.07
C GLU A 802 -6.59 16.36 2.96
N ILE A 803 -6.72 16.64 4.26
CA ILE A 803 -7.38 15.77 5.23
C ILE A 803 -8.78 16.25 5.56
N ASP A 804 -9.71 15.31 5.69
CA ASP A 804 -11.02 15.60 6.26
C ASP A 804 -10.90 15.79 7.77
N LYS A 805 -11.04 17.04 8.24
CA LYS A 805 -11.01 17.38 9.66
C LYS A 805 -12.10 16.67 10.46
N GLN A 806 -13.21 16.28 9.84
CA GLN A 806 -14.29 15.55 10.49
C GLN A 806 -13.92 14.09 10.78
N ALA A 807 -12.97 13.54 10.01
CA ALA A 807 -12.46 12.19 10.14
C ALA A 807 -11.38 12.04 11.22
N ASN A 808 -10.85 13.15 11.76
CA ASN A 808 -10.00 13.09 12.95
C ASN A 808 -10.84 12.79 14.19
N LEU A 809 -10.79 11.53 14.63
CA LEU A 809 -11.52 11.00 15.77
C LEU A 809 -10.59 10.55 16.91
N SER A 810 -9.33 11.02 16.93
CA SER A 810 -8.27 10.56 17.85
C SER A 810 -8.67 10.69 19.32
N PHE A 811 -9.45 11.71 19.66
CA PHE A 811 -9.98 11.95 21.02
C PHE A 811 -11.49 11.74 21.13
N GLY A 812 -12.10 11.05 20.15
CA GLY A 812 -13.54 10.88 20.04
C GLY A 812 -14.27 12.17 19.65
N VAL A 813 -15.61 12.11 19.69
CA VAL A 813 -16.46 13.23 19.24
C VAL A 813 -17.66 13.46 20.17
N GLY A 814 -18.16 14.69 20.15
CA GLY A 814 -19.39 15.11 20.80
C GLY A 814 -19.37 14.98 22.32
N ARG A 815 -20.49 14.53 22.91
CA ARG A 815 -20.70 14.53 24.38
C ARG A 815 -19.65 13.71 25.13
N ARG A 816 -19.03 12.73 24.46
CA ARG A 816 -18.02 11.82 25.03
C ARG A 816 -16.60 12.04 24.50
N ARG A 817 -16.31 13.19 23.88
CA ARG A 817 -14.93 13.59 23.57
C ARG A 817 -14.05 13.53 24.82
N CYS A 818 -12.80 13.12 24.69
CA CYS A 818 -11.84 13.08 25.79
C CYS A 818 -11.73 14.45 26.50
N LEU A 819 -11.74 14.47 27.84
CA LEU A 819 -11.54 15.70 28.63
C LEU A 819 -10.05 16.05 28.80
N GLY A 820 -9.16 15.07 28.67
CA GLY A 820 -7.72 15.21 28.83
C GLY A 820 -6.97 15.33 27.52
N ASP A 821 -7.62 15.70 26.42
CA ASP A 821 -7.00 15.75 25.08
C ASP A 821 -5.79 16.70 25.03
N HIS A 822 -5.94 17.91 25.55
CA HIS A 822 -4.85 18.90 25.59
C HIS A 822 -3.71 18.47 26.53
N PHE A 823 -4.04 17.89 27.69
CA PHE A 823 -3.03 17.37 28.62
C PHE A 823 -2.24 16.21 28.01
N ALA A 824 -2.91 15.30 27.29
CA ALA A 824 -2.24 14.19 26.63
C ALA A 824 -1.29 14.65 25.52
N LEU A 825 -1.72 15.58 24.66
CA LEU A 825 -0.85 16.15 23.63
C LEU A 825 0.40 16.79 24.24
N LEU A 826 0.21 17.52 25.34
CA LEU A 826 1.27 18.19 26.05
C LEU A 826 2.29 17.20 26.63
N GLU A 827 1.81 16.22 27.40
CA GLU A 827 2.64 15.21 28.06
C GLU A 827 3.45 14.40 27.06
N ILE A 828 2.81 13.89 26.00
CA ILE A 828 3.48 13.10 24.95
C ILE A 828 4.58 13.94 24.28
N THR A 829 4.31 15.22 24.03
CA THR A 829 5.27 16.15 23.42
C THR A 829 6.47 16.38 24.33
N LEU A 830 6.25 16.70 25.61
CA LEU A 830 7.32 16.99 26.57
C LEU A 830 8.17 15.76 26.88
N ALA A 831 7.55 14.60 27.12
CA ALA A 831 8.25 13.34 27.31
C ALA A 831 9.16 13.00 26.12
N SER A 832 8.65 13.20 24.90
CA SER A 832 9.41 12.94 23.67
C SER A 832 10.52 13.95 23.44
N ALA A 833 10.28 15.24 23.71
CA ALA A 833 11.29 16.27 23.64
C ALA A 833 12.43 15.99 24.64
N ALA A 834 12.10 15.63 25.88
CA ALA A 834 13.09 15.36 26.92
C ALA A 834 13.97 14.14 26.58
N LEU A 835 13.38 13.06 26.05
CA LEU A 835 14.15 11.90 25.59
C LEU A 835 15.05 12.26 24.40
N LEU A 836 14.48 12.83 23.34
CA LEU A 836 15.17 13.03 22.06
C LEU A 836 16.18 14.18 22.09
N ALA A 837 16.04 15.14 23.01
CA ALA A 837 17.01 16.20 23.22
C ALA A 837 18.32 15.67 23.84
N ARG A 838 18.23 14.73 24.79
CA ARG A 838 19.38 14.23 25.56
C ARG A 838 19.98 12.92 25.03
N TRP A 839 19.16 12.10 24.38
CA TRP A 839 19.52 10.73 24.04
C TRP A 839 19.34 10.42 22.55
N ARG A 840 20.19 9.52 22.07
CA ARG A 840 20.01 8.76 20.83
C ARG A 840 19.70 7.30 21.19
N PRO A 841 18.42 6.92 21.24
CA PRO A 841 18.04 5.53 21.45
C PRO A 841 18.35 4.70 20.21
N GLU A 842 19.00 3.56 20.38
CA GLU A 842 19.22 2.56 19.33
C GLU A 842 18.43 1.29 19.64
N PRO A 843 17.48 0.89 18.77
CA PRO A 843 16.65 -0.29 19.00
C PRO A 843 17.46 -1.58 18.93
N ASP A 844 17.09 -2.56 19.76
CA ASP A 844 17.66 -3.91 19.68
C ASP A 844 17.27 -4.57 18.34
N PRO A 845 18.23 -4.87 17.44
CA PRO A 845 17.95 -5.41 16.13
C PRO A 845 17.34 -6.82 16.18
N ALA A 846 17.46 -7.53 17.31
CA ALA A 846 16.89 -8.86 17.49
C ALA A 846 15.41 -8.84 17.92
N TYR A 847 14.87 -7.68 18.34
CA TYR A 847 13.50 -7.59 18.85
C TYR A 847 12.55 -6.99 17.82
N VAL A 848 11.38 -7.63 17.63
CA VAL A 848 10.31 -7.14 16.77
C VAL A 848 9.14 -6.65 17.61
N VAL A 849 8.94 -5.33 17.63
CA VAL A 849 7.82 -4.69 18.32
C VAL A 849 6.50 -5.11 17.69
N ARG A 850 5.54 -5.56 18.52
CA ARG A 850 4.20 -5.98 18.08
C ARG A 850 3.13 -5.14 18.76
N ALA A 851 2.07 -4.82 18.02
CA ALA A 851 0.89 -4.17 18.58
C ALA A 851 0.05 -5.15 19.41
N SER A 852 -0.39 -4.72 20.59
CA SER A 852 -1.25 -5.45 21.50
C SER A 852 -2.59 -4.75 21.66
N ASN A 853 -3.69 -5.49 21.46
CA ASN A 853 -5.07 -5.02 21.68
C ASN A 853 -5.53 -5.17 23.14
N ARG A 854 -4.59 -5.23 24.08
CA ARG A 854 -4.87 -5.38 25.52
C ARG A 854 -5.19 -4.06 26.21
N ASP A 855 -5.10 -2.95 25.50
CA ASP A 855 -5.49 -1.61 25.96
C ASP A 855 -6.48 -0.95 24.97
N PHE A 856 -7.04 0.20 25.35
CA PHE A 856 -7.93 1.02 24.52
C PHE A 856 -7.23 1.55 23.25
N VAL A 857 -5.94 1.86 23.39
CA VAL A 857 -5.01 2.13 22.30
C VAL A 857 -4.22 0.84 22.04
N LEU A 858 -3.84 0.57 20.79
CA LEU A 858 -2.92 -0.55 20.54
C LEU A 858 -1.60 -0.24 21.26
N SER A 859 -1.14 -1.10 22.18
CA SER A 859 0.10 -0.88 22.92
C SER A 859 1.28 -1.57 22.21
N PRO A 860 2.48 -0.96 22.16
CA PRO A 860 3.71 -1.68 21.85
C PRO A 860 3.91 -2.83 22.85
N SER A 861 4.51 -3.94 22.39
CA SER A 861 4.78 -5.11 23.25
C SER A 861 5.93 -4.90 24.23
N ALA A 862 7.00 -4.28 23.75
CA ALA A 862 8.20 -3.82 24.45
C ALA A 862 9.02 -3.00 23.44
N ILE A 863 9.90 -2.12 23.91
CA ILE A 863 10.79 -1.31 23.08
C ILE A 863 12.20 -1.33 23.69
N PRO A 864 12.92 -2.47 23.60
CA PRO A 864 14.27 -2.57 24.12
C PRO A 864 15.24 -1.73 23.28
N VAL A 865 15.98 -0.83 23.93
CA VAL A 865 16.97 0.05 23.30
C VAL A 865 18.25 0.11 24.11
N THR A 866 19.34 0.50 23.44
CA THR A 866 20.55 1.02 24.10
C THR A 866 20.54 2.55 23.98
N LEU A 867 20.76 3.26 25.10
CA LEU A 867 20.76 4.72 25.10
C LEU A 867 22.18 5.28 24.96
N TYR A 868 22.41 6.10 23.94
CA TYR A 868 23.64 6.86 23.79
C TYR A 868 23.38 8.33 24.09
N ARG A 869 24.29 8.96 24.83
CA ARG A 869 24.20 10.40 25.05
C ARG A 869 24.41 11.12 23.71
N ARG A 870 23.58 12.13 23.46
CA ARG A 870 23.74 12.98 22.28
C ARG A 870 24.93 13.92 22.42
#